data_AF-A0A2H3JZ69-F1
#
_entry.id   AF-A0A2H3JZ69-F1
#
_cell.length_a   1.000
_cell.length_b   1.000
_cell.length_c   1.000
_cell.angle_alpha   90.00
_cell.angle_beta   90.00
_cell.angle_gamma   90.00
#
_symmetry.space_group_name_H-M   'P 1'
#
loop_
_entity.id
_entity.type
_entity.pdbx_description
1 polymer ?
#
loop_
_entity_poly.entity_id
_entity_poly.type
_entity_poly.pdbx_seq_one_letter_code
_entity_poly.pdbx_strand_id
1 'polypeptide(L)'
;MRDDQALNAKRNDETERHSYSMVQSDHSDLRELSELEEKVLLLQETAESEEALSQSTTYSEEELLALYEDLLSPPLPKMAQQNKLGAQLDVIAQEDHYLVQVVAQRILDSSESASTSSVGLHPPQVYTAVIARLQEVVSSLDDYRVSSAPDGAEQHLPIATGFMTASEWAALICTCIRANSNAAAETVLDLMKRSGVTELEAYVNDVLAAYANIGDVASAERILQTYAPSPSEPQRDLHVKAHIKALTPDIFPDAPLAVLHDYEIRGIPAPQKSYTRAIASLLASRVQPSQAHAQAFDLFAHMRYVAHPQPDASLYTLMLGACAHAAVPAEPERALDLFTEMTVDYRLPPTQGAYAATAHALARSGEPRFVHHAFRLAREMLDAHRDARGHAAFRPDGKLFTSLLEGAKRIGDLARVRWILAEMVRESAASSGDSDIIITEKNMRHVFHAYAAYRPPFKRSAAPLVDSQEAAGCSPANGTGSNDGTLDSPVGLVRTDVTDKTDPDVQDDFASAGLPAAGPSFHFSHLPPQSSAEVISEARALFSRIVEDGRLRSIDIQYTREGFAAPSGLSGLFRHIRINARLLNAYLAVHYRHSPIEDSIILYRTLFNDLGIQRNATTFVEALERCSFSKPDEQRQALQFAQEVWVSWKEVEDHWRARTQSQEYDMAFVNARLVERANVAMVKMLTRTRQSGRALQVVREFAERYPPAQLLRVQPKHPLRSTQSVLVGPKPLIRLMSDIDVPDDAVPPLLTFTDIDILHRRLVALEDGVGISYLKWLCSAYEGSLRRRRQATVGAIPKTSMLKL
;
A
#
# COMPACT_ATOMS: atom_id res chain seq x y z
N MET A 1 21.54 -3.22 -55.12
CA MET A 1 20.96 -4.40 -55.75
C MET A 1 19.47 -4.30 -55.49
N ARG A 2 18.68 -3.74 -56.40
CA ARG A 2 18.31 -4.36 -57.68
C ARG A 2 17.92 -5.82 -57.47
N ASP A 3 16.78 -6.32 -57.86
CA ASP A 3 15.62 -5.81 -58.61
C ASP A 3 14.98 -7.11 -59.15
N ASP A 4 13.72 -6.96 -59.52
CA ASP A 4 13.06 -7.67 -60.62
C ASP A 4 12.49 -9.07 -60.38
N GLN A 5 11.17 -9.18 -60.24
CA GLN A 5 10.11 -8.95 -61.26
C GLN A 5 10.09 -10.10 -62.27
N ALA A 6 9.04 -10.93 -62.25
CA ALA A 6 7.74 -10.73 -62.90
C ALA A 6 7.75 -11.20 -64.36
N LEU A 7 6.66 -11.90 -64.75
CA LEU A 7 6.09 -12.05 -66.09
C LEU A 7 4.98 -13.11 -65.97
N ASN A 8 3.74 -12.78 -65.58
CA ASN A 8 2.67 -12.11 -66.34
C ASN A 8 2.18 -12.84 -67.61
N ALA A 9 0.86 -13.07 -67.62
CA ALA A 9 -0.09 -13.12 -68.75
C ALA A 9 -0.07 -14.31 -69.73
N LYS A 10 -1.20 -15.04 -69.76
CA LYS A 10 -2.02 -15.37 -70.96
C LYS A 10 -2.98 -16.54 -70.68
N ARG A 11 -4.29 -16.27 -70.62
CA ARG A 11 -5.33 -17.16 -71.17
C ARG A 11 -6.70 -16.48 -71.16
N ASN A 12 -6.97 -15.78 -72.25
CA ASN A 12 -8.31 -15.67 -72.80
C ASN A 12 -8.33 -16.45 -74.13
N ASP A 13 -9.52 -16.90 -74.47
CA ASP A 13 -10.02 -17.36 -75.76
C ASP A 13 -9.90 -18.83 -76.19
N GLU A 14 -10.96 -19.19 -76.91
CA GLU A 14 -11.25 -20.37 -77.73
C GLU A 14 -11.99 -21.53 -77.06
N THR A 15 -13.32 -21.53 -77.21
CA THR A 15 -14.04 -22.45 -78.14
C THR A 15 -15.54 -22.16 -78.10
N GLU A 16 -16.09 -21.31 -78.97
CA GLU A 16 -16.60 -21.62 -80.33
C GLU A 16 -17.61 -22.78 -80.45
N ARG A 17 -18.80 -22.40 -80.94
CA ARG A 17 -19.75 -23.11 -81.83
C ARG A 17 -20.70 -24.13 -81.19
N HIS A 18 -22.00 -23.82 -81.22
CA HIS A 18 -22.89 -24.38 -82.25
C HIS A 18 -24.14 -23.49 -82.45
N SER A 19 -24.53 -23.43 -83.71
CA SER A 19 -25.45 -22.48 -84.33
C SER A 19 -26.83 -23.09 -84.62
N TYR A 20 -27.80 -22.20 -84.85
CA TYR A 20 -29.08 -22.38 -85.57
C TYR A 20 -30.23 -23.10 -84.85
N SER A 21 -31.28 -22.35 -84.48
CA SER A 21 -32.50 -22.26 -85.30
C SER A 21 -33.47 -21.23 -84.72
N MET A 22 -34.06 -20.45 -85.62
CA MET A 22 -34.89 -19.27 -85.36
C MET A 22 -36.39 -19.64 -85.41
N VAL A 23 -37.18 -18.82 -84.71
CA VAL A 23 -38.63 -18.59 -84.88
C VAL A 23 -39.59 -19.61 -84.25
N GLN A 24 -40.17 -19.24 -83.11
CA GLN A 24 -41.61 -19.22 -82.82
C GLN A 24 -41.83 -18.93 -81.33
N SER A 25 -42.41 -17.78 -80.96
CA SER A 25 -43.49 -17.67 -79.94
C SER A 25 -43.69 -16.23 -79.44
N ASP A 26 -44.47 -15.41 -80.15
CA ASP A 26 -45.00 -14.11 -79.66
C ASP A 26 -46.07 -14.28 -78.54
N HIS A 27 -45.99 -15.36 -77.75
CA HIS A 27 -46.93 -15.68 -76.66
C HIS A 27 -46.23 -15.94 -75.31
N SER A 28 -44.89 -15.91 -75.25
CA SER A 28 -44.11 -15.93 -73.99
C SER A 28 -44.15 -14.58 -73.27
N ASP A 29 -44.14 -13.49 -74.03
CA ASP A 29 -43.82 -12.16 -73.50
C ASP A 29 -44.91 -11.60 -72.56
N LEU A 30 -46.17 -11.98 -72.75
CA LEU A 30 -47.26 -11.55 -71.87
C LEU A 30 -47.31 -12.32 -70.54
N ARG A 31 -46.78 -13.55 -70.49
CA ARG A 31 -46.64 -14.30 -69.23
C ARG A 31 -45.43 -13.81 -68.45
N GLU A 32 -44.33 -13.52 -69.13
CA GLU A 32 -43.11 -13.00 -68.50
C GLU A 32 -43.34 -11.62 -67.89
N LEU A 33 -44.13 -10.75 -68.52
CA LEU A 33 -44.51 -9.46 -67.94
C LEU A 33 -45.38 -9.61 -66.68
N SER A 34 -46.33 -10.55 -66.68
CA SER A 34 -47.19 -10.82 -65.51
C SER A 34 -46.39 -11.41 -64.34
N GLU A 35 -45.43 -12.31 -64.61
CA GLU A 35 -44.53 -12.86 -63.60
C GLU A 35 -43.54 -11.83 -63.07
N LEU A 36 -43.14 -10.86 -63.90
CA LEU A 36 -42.29 -9.76 -63.48
C LEU A 36 -43.06 -8.79 -62.58
N GLU A 37 -44.31 -8.46 -62.93
CA GLU A 37 -45.18 -7.62 -62.11
C GLU A 37 -45.46 -8.26 -60.74
N GLU A 38 -45.69 -9.58 -60.71
CA GLU A 38 -45.87 -10.34 -59.45
C GLU A 38 -44.59 -10.35 -58.60
N LYS A 39 -43.41 -10.50 -59.22
CA LYS A 39 -42.11 -10.41 -58.53
C LYS A 39 -41.81 -9.00 -58.02
N VAL A 40 -42.20 -7.97 -58.75
CA VAL A 40 -42.04 -6.57 -58.33
C VAL A 40 -42.94 -6.26 -57.14
N LEU A 41 -44.18 -6.77 -57.14
CA LEU A 41 -45.08 -6.66 -55.98
C LEU A 41 -44.54 -7.39 -54.75
N LEU A 42 -44.02 -8.61 -54.91
CA LEU A 42 -43.37 -9.34 -53.82
C LEU A 42 -42.10 -8.63 -53.30
N LEU A 43 -41.34 -7.97 -54.18
CA LEU A 43 -40.19 -7.16 -53.78
C LEU A 43 -40.59 -5.88 -53.05
N GLN A 44 -41.71 -5.25 -53.44
CA GLN A 44 -42.26 -4.12 -52.69
C GLN A 44 -42.79 -4.55 -51.32
N GLU A 45 -43.51 -5.67 -51.23
CA GLU A 45 -44.03 -6.17 -49.95
C GLU A 45 -42.89 -6.60 -49.02
N THR A 46 -41.82 -7.21 -49.55
CA THR A 46 -40.63 -7.54 -48.76
C THR A 46 -39.86 -6.28 -48.35
N ALA A 47 -39.73 -5.27 -49.22
CA ALA A 47 -39.12 -3.99 -48.85
C ALA A 47 -39.92 -3.24 -47.77
N GLU A 48 -41.26 -3.21 -47.88
CA GLU A 48 -42.14 -2.64 -46.87
C GLU A 48 -42.07 -3.43 -45.55
N SER A 49 -41.89 -4.75 -45.60
CA SER A 49 -41.68 -5.58 -44.41
C SER A 49 -40.32 -5.34 -43.74
N GLU A 50 -39.26 -5.10 -44.53
CA GLU A 50 -37.92 -4.77 -44.02
C GLU A 50 -37.87 -3.33 -43.46
N GLU A 51 -38.59 -2.38 -44.07
CA GLU A 51 -38.75 -1.03 -43.53
C GLU A 51 -39.57 -1.04 -42.22
N ALA A 52 -40.61 -1.88 -42.12
CA ALA A 52 -41.40 -2.05 -40.90
C ALA A 52 -40.60 -2.70 -39.76
N LEU A 53 -39.71 -3.65 -40.07
CA LEU A 53 -38.79 -4.25 -39.09
C LEU A 53 -37.72 -3.23 -38.63
N SER A 54 -37.22 -2.40 -39.55
CA SER A 54 -36.23 -1.35 -39.26
C SER A 54 -36.75 -0.23 -38.36
N GLN A 55 -38.06 0.04 -38.40
CA GLN A 55 -38.70 1.05 -37.55
C GLN A 55 -39.00 0.57 -36.11
N SER A 56 -38.89 -0.74 -35.84
CA SER A 56 -39.26 -1.31 -34.53
C SER A 56 -38.10 -1.41 -33.51
N THR A 57 -36.88 -1.04 -33.89
CA THR A 57 -35.70 -1.05 -33.00
C THR A 57 -34.87 0.22 -33.13
N THR A 58 -35.50 1.38 -33.25
CA THR A 58 -34.82 2.66 -33.05
C THR A 58 -34.69 2.92 -31.56
N TYR A 59 -33.67 2.34 -30.93
CA TYR A 59 -33.26 2.78 -29.61
C TYR A 59 -32.92 4.27 -29.70
N SER A 60 -33.50 5.08 -28.81
CA SER A 60 -33.10 6.47 -28.68
C SER A 60 -31.62 6.55 -28.26
N GLU A 61 -30.94 7.65 -28.58
CA GLU A 61 -29.54 7.86 -28.14
C GLU A 61 -29.42 7.75 -26.62
N GLU A 62 -30.43 8.21 -25.87
CA GLU A 62 -30.51 8.10 -24.42
C GLU A 62 -30.71 6.65 -23.94
N GLU A 63 -31.51 5.83 -24.63
CA GLU A 63 -31.68 4.40 -24.29
C GLU A 63 -30.44 3.58 -24.65
N LEU A 64 -29.78 3.88 -25.77
CA LEU A 64 -28.47 3.30 -26.11
C LEU A 64 -27.46 3.67 -25.04
N LEU A 65 -27.38 4.94 -24.64
CA LEU A 65 -26.49 5.39 -23.58
C LEU A 65 -26.81 4.73 -22.24
N ALA A 66 -28.09 4.54 -21.89
CA ALA A 66 -28.49 3.83 -20.67
C ALA A 66 -28.13 2.35 -20.71
N LEU A 67 -28.28 1.70 -21.87
CA LEU A 67 -27.91 0.30 -22.07
C LEU A 67 -26.39 0.12 -22.08
N TYR A 68 -25.64 1.06 -22.67
CA TYR A 68 -24.18 1.12 -22.56
C TYR A 68 -23.72 1.45 -21.14
N GLU A 69 -24.43 2.30 -20.40
CA GLU A 69 -24.16 2.61 -18.99
C GLU A 69 -24.34 1.37 -18.12
N ASP A 70 -25.39 0.59 -18.33
CA ASP A 70 -25.63 -0.67 -17.61
C ASP A 70 -24.58 -1.73 -17.94
N LEU A 71 -24.21 -1.87 -19.23
CA LEU A 71 -23.18 -2.82 -19.68
C LEU A 71 -21.74 -2.45 -19.26
N LEU A 72 -21.43 -1.15 -19.16
CA LEU A 72 -20.09 -0.64 -18.80
C LEU A 72 -19.95 -0.34 -17.30
N SER A 73 -21.06 -0.32 -16.54
CA SER A 73 -21.00 -0.09 -15.10
C SER A 73 -20.26 -1.25 -14.42
N PRO A 74 -19.14 -1.00 -13.72
CA PRO A 74 -18.55 -2.03 -12.88
C PRO A 74 -19.53 -2.34 -11.73
N PRO A 75 -19.55 -3.59 -11.21
CA PRO A 75 -20.38 -3.91 -10.05
C PRO A 75 -20.05 -2.95 -8.91
N LEU A 76 -21.05 -2.16 -8.52
CA LEU A 76 -20.89 -1.03 -7.59
C LEU A 76 -20.06 -1.43 -6.35
N PRO A 77 -19.01 -0.65 -6.00
CA PRO A 77 -18.28 -0.89 -4.77
C PRO A 77 -19.20 -0.64 -3.57
N LYS A 78 -19.29 -1.64 -2.68
CA LYS A 78 -20.10 -1.66 -1.44
C LYS A 78 -19.85 -0.48 -0.47
N MET A 79 -18.87 0.39 -0.74
CA MET A 79 -18.55 1.55 0.09
C MET A 79 -19.55 2.70 -0.05
N ALA A 80 -20.16 2.92 -1.22
CA ALA A 80 -21.21 3.94 -1.37
C ALA A 80 -22.50 3.60 -0.58
N GLN A 81 -22.70 2.31 -0.26
CA GLN A 81 -23.77 1.86 0.65
C GLN A 81 -23.46 2.14 2.12
N GLN A 82 -22.19 2.27 2.54
CA GLN A 82 -21.83 2.45 3.95
C GLN A 82 -22.23 3.83 4.50
N ASN A 83 -22.14 4.89 3.70
CA ASN A 83 -22.59 6.24 4.11
C ASN A 83 -24.11 6.36 4.17
N LYS A 84 -24.84 5.63 3.31
CA LYS A 84 -26.31 5.49 3.42
C LYS A 84 -26.70 4.63 4.64
N LEU A 85 -25.91 3.60 4.97
CA LEU A 85 -26.10 2.79 6.17
C LEU A 85 -25.94 3.61 7.45
N GLY A 86 -24.98 4.53 7.52
CA GLY A 86 -24.73 5.36 8.72
C GLY A 86 -25.96 6.18 9.13
N ALA A 87 -26.57 6.88 8.17
CA ALA A 87 -27.80 7.64 8.42
C ALA A 87 -29.00 6.73 8.75
N GLN A 88 -29.06 5.52 8.17
CA GLN A 88 -30.10 4.54 8.50
C GLN A 88 -29.92 3.93 9.89
N LEU A 89 -28.69 3.73 10.35
CA LEU A 89 -28.38 3.18 11.67
C LEU A 89 -28.82 4.10 12.82
N ASP A 90 -28.76 5.41 12.63
CA ASP A 90 -29.22 6.40 13.61
C ASP A 90 -30.75 6.39 13.75
N VAL A 91 -31.48 6.19 12.64
CA VAL A 91 -32.95 6.06 12.67
C VAL A 91 -33.36 4.75 13.37
N ILE A 92 -32.72 3.64 13.02
CA ILE A 92 -32.95 2.33 13.67
C ILE A 92 -32.63 2.42 15.17
N ALA A 93 -31.61 3.18 15.56
CA ALA A 93 -31.26 3.35 16.97
C ALA A 93 -32.32 4.07 17.79
N GLN A 94 -33.00 5.05 17.19
CA GLN A 94 -34.12 5.76 17.83
C GLN A 94 -35.35 4.86 17.95
N GLU A 95 -35.63 4.06 16.92
CA GLU A 95 -36.72 3.08 16.93
C GLU A 95 -36.51 2.00 18.00
N ASP A 96 -35.30 1.44 18.10
CA ASP A 96 -34.96 0.46 19.15
C ASP A 96 -35.14 1.04 20.55
N HIS A 97 -34.73 2.30 20.75
CA HIS A 97 -34.87 2.97 22.04
C HIS A 97 -36.34 3.17 22.42
N TYR A 98 -37.18 3.56 21.47
CA TYR A 98 -38.61 3.69 21.66
C TYR A 98 -39.26 2.34 22.01
N LEU A 99 -38.91 1.26 21.31
CA LEU A 99 -39.42 -0.08 21.60
C LEU A 99 -39.06 -0.54 23.03
N VAL A 100 -37.83 -0.31 23.48
CA VAL A 100 -37.42 -0.65 24.86
C VAL A 100 -38.19 0.17 25.90
N GLN A 101 -38.50 1.44 25.64
CA GLN A 101 -39.34 2.25 26.53
C GLN A 101 -40.78 1.73 26.61
N VAL A 102 -41.36 1.32 25.47
CA VAL A 102 -42.72 0.74 25.43
C VAL A 102 -42.77 -0.58 26.21
N VAL A 103 -41.74 -1.41 26.08
CA VAL A 103 -41.59 -2.66 26.86
C VAL A 103 -41.43 -2.34 28.35
N ALA A 104 -40.62 -1.33 28.69
CA ALA A 104 -40.43 -0.91 30.07
C ALA A 104 -41.75 -0.47 30.72
N GLN A 105 -42.55 0.34 30.04
CA GLN A 105 -43.88 0.74 30.52
C GLN A 105 -44.79 -0.48 30.72
N ARG A 106 -44.83 -1.40 29.74
CA ARG A 106 -45.66 -2.62 29.84
C ARG A 106 -45.28 -3.51 31.02
N ILE A 107 -43.99 -3.73 31.24
CA ILE A 107 -43.49 -4.70 32.24
C ILE A 107 -43.41 -4.10 33.64
N LEU A 108 -43.04 -2.81 33.76
CA LEU A 108 -42.85 -2.15 35.05
C LEU A 108 -44.17 -1.57 35.62
N ASP A 109 -45.10 -1.09 34.78
CA ASP A 109 -46.38 -0.53 35.27
C ASP A 109 -47.42 -1.63 35.65
N SER A 110 -47.18 -2.88 35.25
CA SER A 110 -48.05 -4.02 35.58
C SER A 110 -47.95 -4.49 37.05
N SER A 111 -47.00 -3.97 37.84
CA SER A 111 -46.97 -4.23 39.29
C SER A 111 -47.64 -3.10 40.06
N GLU A 112 -48.86 -3.34 40.53
CA GLU A 112 -49.52 -2.49 41.51
C GLU A 112 -48.67 -2.38 42.77
N SER A 113 -47.87 -1.31 42.90
CA SER A 113 -47.49 -0.61 44.14
C SER A 113 -46.24 0.26 43.95
N ALA A 114 -46.37 1.46 43.36
CA ALA A 114 -45.55 2.62 43.76
C ALA A 114 -46.04 3.92 43.12
N SER A 115 -46.53 4.81 43.97
CA SER A 115 -46.70 6.22 43.69
C SER A 115 -45.36 6.89 43.38
N THR A 116 -45.39 7.92 42.52
CA THR A 116 -44.40 9.00 42.38
C THR A 116 -43.01 8.64 41.82
N SER A 117 -42.84 8.75 40.50
CA SER A 117 -41.93 9.68 39.80
C SER A 117 -41.56 9.17 38.39
N SER A 118 -42.42 9.47 37.41
CA SER A 118 -42.11 9.34 35.97
C SER A 118 -41.15 10.45 35.50
N VAL A 119 -40.04 10.64 36.20
CA VAL A 119 -39.02 11.65 35.89
C VAL A 119 -37.89 10.98 35.14
N GLY A 120 -37.82 11.26 33.84
CA GLY A 120 -36.73 10.98 32.90
C GLY A 120 -35.58 10.10 33.40
N LEU A 121 -35.81 8.79 33.48
CA LEU A 121 -34.73 7.82 33.69
C LEU A 121 -33.82 7.83 32.46
N HIS A 122 -32.51 7.94 32.70
CA HIS A 122 -31.53 7.91 31.62
C HIS A 122 -31.57 6.55 30.89
N PRO A 123 -31.33 6.50 29.56
CA PRO A 123 -31.32 5.27 28.77
C PRO A 123 -30.63 4.04 29.40
N PRO A 124 -29.47 4.17 30.09
CA PRO A 124 -28.82 3.03 30.75
C PRO A 124 -29.59 2.39 31.92
N GLN A 125 -30.48 3.14 32.57
CA GLN A 125 -31.23 2.67 33.74
C GLN A 125 -32.51 1.94 33.33
N VAL A 126 -33.05 2.24 32.15
CA VAL A 126 -34.33 1.66 31.68
C VAL A 126 -34.15 0.19 31.29
N TYR A 127 -33.13 -0.15 30.48
CA TYR A 127 -32.94 -1.54 30.07
C TYR A 127 -32.51 -2.45 31.23
N THR A 128 -31.73 -1.94 32.20
CA THR A 128 -31.29 -2.72 33.37
C THR A 128 -32.46 -3.07 34.29
N ALA A 129 -33.39 -2.15 34.51
CA ALA A 129 -34.62 -2.40 35.27
C ALA A 129 -35.53 -3.44 34.58
N VAL A 130 -35.65 -3.35 33.25
CA VAL A 130 -36.41 -4.33 32.46
C VAL A 130 -35.80 -5.73 32.57
N ILE A 131 -34.47 -5.86 32.46
CA ILE A 131 -33.77 -7.14 32.58
C ILE A 131 -33.99 -7.75 33.98
N ALA A 132 -33.82 -6.97 35.05
CA ALA A 132 -34.01 -7.44 36.42
C ALA A 132 -35.44 -7.98 36.64
N ARG A 133 -36.44 -7.28 36.11
CA ARG A 133 -37.84 -7.72 36.21
C ARG A 133 -38.12 -8.98 35.38
N LEU A 134 -37.56 -9.08 34.17
CA LEU A 134 -37.65 -10.27 33.34
C LEU A 134 -37.01 -11.49 34.03
N GLN A 135 -35.88 -11.32 34.72
CA GLN A 135 -35.26 -12.38 35.51
C GLN A 135 -36.17 -12.89 36.63
N GLU A 136 -36.87 -12.00 37.33
CA GLU A 136 -37.82 -12.38 38.39
C GLU A 136 -39.02 -13.14 37.83
N VAL A 137 -39.60 -12.66 36.73
CA VAL A 137 -40.73 -13.31 36.05
C VAL A 137 -40.32 -14.70 35.54
N VAL A 138 -39.17 -14.83 34.88
CA VAL A 138 -38.69 -16.14 34.39
C VAL A 138 -38.37 -17.09 35.55
N SER A 139 -37.79 -16.58 36.65
CA SER A 139 -37.49 -17.42 37.83
C SER A 139 -38.75 -17.92 38.51
N SER A 140 -39.77 -17.05 38.70
CA SER A 140 -41.06 -17.49 39.24
C SER A 140 -41.74 -18.55 38.37
N LEU A 141 -41.68 -18.41 37.03
CA LEU A 141 -42.22 -19.41 36.10
C LEU A 141 -41.49 -20.74 36.18
N ASP A 142 -40.18 -20.73 36.38
CA ASP A 142 -39.39 -21.96 36.58
C ASP A 142 -39.70 -22.62 37.93
N ASP A 143 -39.93 -21.86 39.01
CA ASP A 143 -40.37 -22.41 40.30
C ASP A 143 -41.76 -23.08 40.20
N TYR A 144 -42.67 -22.51 39.39
CA TYR A 144 -43.95 -23.16 39.06
C TYR A 144 -43.75 -24.44 38.25
N ARG A 145 -42.80 -24.50 37.30
CA ARG A 145 -42.48 -25.72 36.53
C ARG A 145 -41.98 -26.86 37.43
N VAL A 146 -41.07 -26.54 38.35
CA VAL A 146 -40.52 -27.53 39.30
C VAL A 146 -41.61 -28.05 40.24
N SER A 147 -42.60 -27.21 40.57
CA SER A 147 -43.73 -27.59 41.44
C SER A 147 -44.85 -28.36 40.72
N SER A 148 -44.92 -28.32 39.38
CA SER A 148 -46.02 -28.89 38.59
C SER A 148 -45.67 -30.16 37.80
N ALA A 149 -44.45 -30.68 37.88
CA ALA A 149 -44.06 -31.90 37.16
C ALA A 149 -44.34 -33.16 38.01
N PRO A 150 -45.34 -34.01 37.66
CA PRO A 150 -45.45 -35.35 38.22
C PRO A 150 -44.40 -36.27 37.58
N ASP A 151 -43.91 -37.23 38.37
CA ASP A 151 -42.89 -38.22 38.01
C ASP A 151 -43.01 -38.77 36.57
N GLY A 152 -41.95 -38.61 35.79
CA GLY A 152 -41.65 -39.47 34.64
C GLY A 152 -42.01 -38.97 33.24
N ALA A 153 -41.44 -37.85 32.79
CA ALA A 153 -41.09 -37.63 31.37
C ALA A 153 -40.15 -36.41 31.23
N GLU A 154 -38.85 -36.65 31.05
CA GLU A 154 -37.83 -35.64 30.73
C GLU A 154 -37.99 -35.14 29.28
N GLN A 155 -39.01 -34.34 29.00
CA GLN A 155 -39.06 -33.54 27.77
C GLN A 155 -39.28 -32.07 28.14
N HIS A 156 -38.16 -31.33 28.18
CA HIS A 156 -38.11 -29.88 28.26
C HIS A 156 -38.75 -29.26 27.00
N LEU A 157 -40.08 -29.20 26.93
CA LEU A 157 -40.78 -28.49 25.87
C LEU A 157 -40.75 -26.98 26.17
N PRO A 158 -40.15 -26.15 25.30
CA PRO A 158 -40.18 -24.70 25.46
C PRO A 158 -41.62 -24.19 25.37
N ILE A 159 -42.12 -23.58 26.45
CA ILE A 159 -43.40 -22.85 26.42
C ILE A 159 -43.11 -21.53 25.71
N ALA A 160 -43.74 -21.31 24.55
CA ALA A 160 -43.73 -20.01 23.88
C ALA A 160 -44.49 -18.99 24.74
N THR A 161 -43.79 -18.40 25.70
CA THR A 161 -44.36 -17.35 26.52
C THR A 161 -44.34 -16.06 25.70
N GLY A 162 -45.49 -15.65 25.17
CA GLY A 162 -45.65 -14.42 24.38
C GLY A 162 -45.47 -13.12 25.16
N PHE A 163 -44.54 -13.06 26.13
CA PHE A 163 -44.25 -11.86 26.93
C PHE A 163 -43.64 -10.73 26.11
N MET A 164 -42.79 -11.09 25.14
CA MET A 164 -42.08 -10.14 24.28
C MET A 164 -41.99 -10.66 22.85
N THR A 165 -42.08 -9.77 21.88
CA THR A 165 -41.89 -10.09 20.47
C THR A 165 -40.40 -10.26 20.12
N ALA A 166 -40.09 -10.92 19.01
CA ALA A 166 -38.71 -11.07 18.54
C ALA A 166 -38.02 -9.71 18.27
N SER A 167 -38.78 -8.71 17.83
CA SER A 167 -38.27 -7.34 17.62
C SER A 167 -37.99 -6.61 18.94
N GLU A 168 -38.77 -6.86 19.99
CA GLU A 168 -38.56 -6.29 21.32
C GLU A 168 -37.29 -6.88 21.98
N TRP A 169 -37.05 -8.18 21.83
CA TRP A 169 -35.80 -8.82 22.25
C TRP A 169 -34.58 -8.28 21.48
N ALA A 170 -34.72 -8.11 20.16
CA ALA A 170 -33.69 -7.51 19.31
C ALA A 170 -33.31 -6.11 19.78
N ALA A 171 -34.30 -5.24 19.99
CA ALA A 171 -34.11 -3.88 20.46
C ALA A 171 -33.44 -3.85 21.84
N LEU A 172 -33.80 -4.76 22.76
CA LEU A 172 -33.17 -4.85 24.08
C LEU A 172 -31.68 -5.25 23.98
N ILE A 173 -31.33 -6.20 23.12
CA ILE A 173 -29.93 -6.59 22.89
C ILE A 173 -29.14 -5.46 22.22
N CYS A 174 -29.68 -4.86 21.15
CA CYS A 174 -29.06 -3.74 20.45
C CYS A 174 -28.81 -2.56 21.39
N THR A 175 -29.75 -2.22 22.26
CA THR A 175 -29.57 -1.16 23.26
C THR A 175 -28.52 -1.51 24.31
N CYS A 176 -28.43 -2.77 24.75
CA CYS A 176 -27.36 -3.24 25.65
C CYS A 176 -25.96 -3.14 25.00
N ILE A 177 -25.84 -3.55 23.72
CA ILE A 177 -24.58 -3.47 22.96
C ILE A 177 -24.16 -2.01 22.75
N ARG A 178 -25.09 -1.12 22.36
CA ARG A 178 -24.81 0.32 22.21
C ARG A 178 -24.42 0.98 23.53
N ALA A 179 -25.01 0.55 24.65
CA ALA A 179 -24.63 0.99 25.99
C ALA A 179 -23.31 0.36 26.50
N ASN A 180 -22.66 -0.48 25.68
CA ASN A 180 -21.43 -1.20 25.99
C ASN A 180 -21.53 -2.12 27.23
N SER A 181 -22.74 -2.60 27.54
CA SER A 181 -23.01 -3.52 28.66
C SER A 181 -23.17 -4.95 28.13
N ASN A 182 -22.05 -5.57 27.76
CA ASN A 182 -22.08 -6.91 27.13
C ASN A 182 -22.54 -8.01 28.09
N ALA A 183 -22.30 -7.86 29.38
CA ALA A 183 -22.80 -8.79 30.41
C ALA A 183 -24.34 -8.75 30.48
N ALA A 184 -24.95 -7.57 30.37
CA ALA A 184 -26.42 -7.45 30.31
C ALA A 184 -26.97 -8.13 29.04
N ALA A 185 -26.30 -7.96 27.90
CA ALA A 185 -26.68 -8.65 26.67
C ALA A 185 -26.59 -10.19 26.79
N GLU A 186 -25.56 -10.73 27.47
CA GLU A 186 -25.45 -12.17 27.78
C GLU A 186 -26.62 -12.65 28.65
N THR A 187 -27.00 -11.89 29.69
CA THR A 187 -28.16 -12.25 30.52
C THR A 187 -29.48 -12.24 29.73
N VAL A 188 -29.62 -11.35 28.75
CA VAL A 188 -30.80 -11.32 27.86
C VAL A 188 -30.84 -12.57 26.98
N LEU A 189 -29.70 -13.02 26.45
CA LEU A 189 -29.62 -14.28 25.69
C LEU A 189 -29.98 -15.49 26.54
N ASP A 190 -29.55 -15.54 27.81
CA ASP A 190 -29.91 -16.61 28.75
C ASP A 190 -31.43 -16.63 28.99
N LEU A 191 -32.04 -15.46 29.17
CA LEU A 191 -33.49 -15.32 29.34
C LEU A 191 -34.25 -15.77 28.09
N MET A 192 -33.78 -15.38 26.90
CA MET A 192 -34.36 -15.79 25.62
C MET A 192 -34.31 -17.32 25.41
N LYS A 193 -33.19 -17.94 25.81
CA LYS A 193 -33.02 -19.40 25.77
C LYS A 193 -34.00 -20.09 26.72
N ARG A 194 -34.19 -19.57 27.93
CA ARG A 194 -35.15 -20.10 28.92
C ARG A 194 -36.60 -19.90 28.52
N SER A 195 -36.91 -18.83 27.78
CA SER A 195 -38.26 -18.55 27.25
C SER A 195 -38.59 -19.31 25.96
N GLY A 196 -37.65 -20.10 25.41
CA GLY A 196 -37.92 -20.99 24.29
C GLY A 196 -37.94 -20.35 22.90
N VAL A 197 -37.29 -19.20 22.72
CA VAL A 197 -37.17 -18.56 21.39
C VAL A 197 -36.24 -19.39 20.50
N THR A 198 -36.71 -19.77 19.32
CA THR A 198 -36.02 -20.71 18.42
C THR A 198 -34.94 -20.09 17.53
N GLU A 199 -35.00 -18.79 17.26
CA GLU A 199 -34.07 -18.08 16.35
C GLU A 199 -32.99 -17.31 17.12
N LEU A 200 -32.10 -18.02 17.83
CA LEU A 200 -31.07 -17.39 18.66
C LEU A 200 -29.81 -16.97 17.88
N GLU A 201 -29.59 -17.49 16.67
CA GLU A 201 -28.32 -17.36 15.96
C GLU A 201 -27.93 -15.92 15.63
N ALA A 202 -28.87 -15.10 15.13
CA ALA A 202 -28.61 -13.71 14.78
C ALA A 202 -28.17 -12.88 15.99
N TYR A 203 -28.85 -13.06 17.12
CA TYR A 203 -28.56 -12.35 18.37
C TYR A 203 -27.23 -12.76 18.99
N VAL A 204 -26.87 -14.05 18.91
CA VAL A 204 -25.55 -14.54 19.33
C VAL A 204 -24.46 -13.91 18.47
N ASN A 205 -24.68 -13.74 17.17
CA ASN A 205 -23.72 -13.08 16.28
C ASN A 205 -23.50 -11.61 16.66
N ASP A 206 -24.55 -10.88 17.04
CA ASP A 206 -24.45 -9.48 17.45
C ASP A 206 -23.68 -9.32 18.77
N VAL A 207 -23.98 -10.15 19.77
CA VAL A 207 -23.27 -10.15 21.06
C VAL A 207 -21.82 -10.61 20.87
N LEU A 208 -21.57 -11.65 20.08
CA LEU A 208 -20.22 -12.10 19.76
C LEU A 208 -19.44 -11.04 18.96
N ALA A 209 -20.10 -10.28 18.09
CA ALA A 209 -19.48 -9.18 17.38
C ALA A 209 -19.07 -8.04 18.31
N ALA A 210 -19.87 -7.75 19.34
CA ALA A 210 -19.52 -6.80 20.39
C ALA A 210 -18.26 -7.24 21.16
N TYR A 211 -18.21 -8.49 21.63
CA TYR A 211 -17.02 -9.05 22.28
C TYR A 211 -15.79 -9.08 21.36
N ALA A 212 -15.98 -9.45 20.09
CA ALA A 212 -14.90 -9.48 19.10
C ALA A 212 -14.37 -8.09 18.73
N ASN A 213 -15.19 -7.03 18.84
CA ASN A 213 -14.74 -5.65 18.65
C ASN A 213 -13.86 -5.16 19.81
N ILE A 214 -14.15 -5.61 21.03
CA ILE A 214 -13.40 -5.28 22.25
C ILE A 214 -12.11 -6.11 22.33
N GLY A 215 -12.13 -7.35 21.83
CA GLY A 215 -11.02 -8.31 21.95
C GLY A 215 -11.08 -9.15 23.24
N ASP A 216 -12.26 -9.32 23.85
CA ASP A 216 -12.43 -10.23 24.98
C ASP A 216 -12.63 -11.66 24.49
N VAL A 217 -11.53 -12.41 24.48
CA VAL A 217 -11.47 -13.80 24.02
C VAL A 217 -12.21 -14.75 24.97
N ALA A 218 -12.07 -14.57 26.28
CA ALA A 218 -12.60 -15.51 27.27
C ALA A 218 -14.14 -15.53 27.27
N SER A 219 -14.75 -14.34 27.13
CA SER A 219 -16.21 -14.23 27.04
C SER A 219 -16.73 -14.72 25.68
N ALA A 220 -16.00 -14.46 24.59
CA ALA A 220 -16.34 -14.99 23.27
C ALA A 220 -16.34 -16.53 23.24
N GLU A 221 -15.31 -17.17 23.81
CA GLU A 221 -15.22 -18.64 23.91
C GLU A 221 -16.34 -19.23 24.77
N ARG A 222 -16.68 -18.58 25.90
CA ARG A 222 -17.79 -19.00 26.77
C ARG A 222 -19.12 -18.98 26.02
N ILE A 223 -19.40 -17.93 25.27
CA ILE A 223 -20.65 -17.80 24.50
C ILE A 223 -20.73 -18.87 23.40
N LEU A 224 -19.63 -19.12 22.69
CA LEU A 224 -19.58 -20.18 21.68
C LEU A 224 -19.83 -21.56 22.29
N GLN A 225 -19.24 -21.85 23.45
CA GLN A 225 -19.45 -23.13 24.14
C GLN A 225 -20.90 -23.31 24.64
N THR A 226 -21.53 -22.23 25.13
CA THR A 226 -22.87 -22.29 25.74
C THR A 226 -24.02 -22.26 24.73
N TYR A 227 -23.86 -21.54 23.63
CA TYR A 227 -24.96 -21.25 22.69
C TYR A 227 -24.74 -21.81 21.29
N ALA A 228 -23.50 -22.14 20.90
CA ALA A 228 -23.18 -22.57 19.55
C ALA A 228 -22.20 -23.78 19.55
N PRO A 229 -22.64 -24.97 20.01
CA PRO A 229 -21.80 -26.16 20.02
C PRO A 229 -21.29 -26.55 18.60
N SER A 230 -22.05 -26.22 17.56
CA SER A 230 -21.62 -26.23 16.16
C SER A 230 -21.60 -24.80 15.61
N PRO A 231 -20.43 -24.11 15.62
CA PRO A 231 -20.37 -22.69 15.28
C PRO A 231 -20.59 -22.44 13.79
N SER A 232 -21.48 -21.51 13.45
CA SER A 232 -21.74 -21.11 12.06
C SER A 232 -20.60 -20.28 11.46
N GLU A 233 -20.60 -20.09 10.14
CA GLU A 233 -19.55 -19.31 9.44
C GLU A 233 -19.28 -17.93 10.05
N PRO A 234 -20.29 -17.05 10.29
CA PRO A 234 -20.04 -15.74 10.90
C PRO A 234 -19.48 -15.86 12.32
N GLN A 235 -19.92 -16.86 13.09
CA GLN A 235 -19.43 -17.09 14.46
C GLN A 235 -17.95 -17.45 14.48
N ARG A 236 -17.50 -18.28 13.52
CA ARG A 236 -16.07 -18.60 13.35
C ARG A 236 -15.26 -17.35 12.98
N ASP A 237 -15.77 -16.47 12.12
CA ASP A 237 -15.09 -15.20 11.79
C ASP A 237 -14.94 -14.29 13.00
N LEU A 238 -16.01 -14.14 13.77
CA LEU A 238 -16.02 -13.30 14.95
C LEU A 238 -15.10 -13.85 16.05
N HIS A 239 -15.03 -15.18 16.20
CA HIS A 239 -14.08 -15.81 17.11
C HIS A 239 -12.63 -15.47 16.75
N VAL A 240 -12.24 -15.67 15.49
CA VAL A 240 -10.87 -15.34 15.01
C VAL A 240 -10.61 -13.84 15.15
N LYS A 241 -11.61 -12.99 14.86
CA LYS A 241 -11.52 -11.54 15.02
C LYS A 241 -11.25 -11.13 16.47
N ALA A 242 -11.87 -11.79 17.45
CA ALA A 242 -11.65 -11.52 18.87
C ALA A 242 -10.18 -11.75 19.25
N HIS A 243 -9.60 -12.88 18.83
CA HIS A 243 -8.18 -13.20 19.05
C HIS A 243 -7.23 -12.20 18.38
N ILE A 244 -7.56 -11.72 17.17
CA ILE A 244 -6.76 -10.70 16.48
C ILE A 244 -6.84 -9.35 17.21
N LYS A 245 -8.02 -8.97 17.72
CA LYS A 245 -8.20 -7.70 18.43
C LYS A 245 -7.60 -7.69 19.83
N ALA A 246 -7.54 -8.84 20.49
CA ALA A 246 -6.82 -9.01 21.75
C ALA A 246 -5.31 -8.83 21.62
N LEU A 247 -4.77 -8.93 20.40
CA LEU A 247 -3.34 -8.88 20.14
C LEU A 247 -2.80 -7.44 20.15
N THR A 248 -1.75 -7.21 20.93
CA THR A 248 -0.95 -5.99 20.82
C THR A 248 -0.05 -6.05 19.59
N PRO A 249 0.21 -4.93 18.88
CA PRO A 249 0.99 -4.90 17.64
C PRO A 249 2.46 -5.37 17.77
N ASP A 250 2.93 -5.56 19.00
CA ASP A 250 4.29 -6.00 19.36
C ASP A 250 4.38 -7.50 19.66
N ILE A 251 3.33 -8.28 19.42
CA ILE A 251 3.32 -9.74 19.64
C ILE A 251 2.99 -10.44 18.32
N PHE A 252 3.70 -11.54 18.03
CA PHE A 252 3.42 -12.35 16.85
C PHE A 252 2.06 -13.07 16.98
N PRO A 253 1.20 -13.08 15.94
CA PRO A 253 -0.19 -13.53 16.03
C PRO A 253 -0.33 -15.08 16.08
N ASP A 254 0.11 -15.71 17.17
CA ASP A 254 0.04 -17.17 17.33
C ASP A 254 -1.34 -17.71 17.65
N ALA A 255 -2.02 -17.07 18.60
CA ALA A 255 -3.36 -17.46 19.02
C ALA A 255 -4.37 -17.53 17.86
N PRO A 256 -4.51 -16.52 16.99
CA PRO A 256 -5.46 -16.60 15.88
C PRO A 256 -5.08 -17.67 14.84
N LEU A 257 -3.79 -17.96 14.64
CA LEU A 257 -3.36 -19.05 13.74
C LEU A 257 -3.68 -20.43 14.32
N ALA A 258 -3.48 -20.62 15.63
CA ALA A 258 -3.86 -21.85 16.32
C ALA A 258 -5.37 -22.11 16.21
N VAL A 259 -6.19 -21.07 16.41
CA VAL A 259 -7.66 -21.16 16.29
C VAL A 259 -8.09 -21.53 14.86
N LEU A 260 -7.45 -20.97 13.83
CA LEU A 260 -7.72 -21.36 12.44
C LEU A 260 -7.39 -22.84 12.20
N HIS A 261 -6.25 -23.31 12.67
CA HIS A 261 -5.88 -24.71 12.55
C HIS A 261 -6.81 -25.63 13.36
N ASP A 262 -7.26 -25.23 14.54
CA ASP A 262 -8.22 -26.00 15.33
C ASP A 262 -9.55 -26.20 14.58
N TYR A 263 -10.02 -25.18 13.86
CA TYR A 263 -11.21 -25.29 13.01
C TYR A 263 -10.99 -26.22 11.81
N GLU A 264 -9.81 -26.16 11.18
CA GLU A 264 -9.43 -27.06 10.09
C GLU A 264 -9.34 -28.52 10.56
N ILE A 265 -8.77 -28.78 11.74
CA ILE A 265 -8.67 -30.11 12.35
C ILE A 265 -10.05 -30.69 12.63
N ARG A 266 -11.02 -29.85 13.03
CA ARG A 266 -12.42 -30.24 13.22
C ARG A 266 -13.17 -30.47 11.90
N GLY A 267 -12.55 -30.25 10.75
CA GLY A 267 -13.17 -30.40 9.43
C GLY A 267 -14.16 -29.28 9.07
N ILE A 268 -14.16 -28.17 9.81
CA ILE A 268 -15.06 -27.04 9.59
C ILE A 268 -14.20 -25.79 9.31
N PRO A 269 -13.73 -25.58 8.08
CA PRO A 269 -12.81 -24.50 7.76
C PRO A 269 -13.43 -23.13 8.09
N ALA A 270 -12.58 -22.19 8.49
CA ALA A 270 -12.99 -20.80 8.74
C ALA A 270 -13.42 -20.12 7.43
N PRO A 271 -14.31 -19.12 7.46
CA PRO A 271 -14.66 -18.38 6.26
C PRO A 271 -13.46 -17.57 5.74
N GLN A 272 -13.48 -17.25 4.45
CA GLN A 272 -12.36 -16.57 3.79
C GLN A 272 -11.97 -15.24 4.45
N LYS A 273 -12.96 -14.49 4.98
CA LYS A 273 -12.74 -13.23 5.72
C LYS A 273 -11.80 -13.40 6.91
N SER A 274 -11.84 -14.55 7.60
CA SER A 274 -11.00 -14.83 8.76
C SER A 274 -9.53 -14.99 8.36
N TYR A 275 -9.28 -15.67 7.25
CA TYR A 275 -7.95 -15.75 6.66
C TYR A 275 -7.45 -14.35 6.23
N THR A 276 -8.29 -13.56 5.56
CA THR A 276 -7.92 -12.18 5.17
C THR A 276 -7.56 -11.32 6.38
N ARG A 277 -8.30 -11.41 7.50
CA ARG A 277 -7.97 -10.70 8.75
C ARG A 277 -6.66 -11.20 9.36
N ALA A 278 -6.43 -12.51 9.40
CA ALA A 278 -5.20 -13.10 9.95
C ALA A 278 -3.97 -12.71 9.11
N ILE A 279 -4.07 -12.78 7.79
CA ILE A 279 -3.04 -12.33 6.84
C ILE A 279 -2.77 -10.83 7.03
N ALA A 280 -3.81 -10.00 7.12
CA ALA A 280 -3.63 -8.56 7.36
C ALA A 280 -2.93 -8.28 8.69
N SER A 281 -3.27 -9.03 9.76
CA SER A 281 -2.61 -8.93 11.07
C SER A 281 -1.14 -9.33 11.00
N LEU A 282 -0.81 -10.39 10.25
CA LEU A 282 0.57 -10.83 10.02
C LEU A 282 1.38 -9.75 9.29
N LEU A 283 0.84 -9.19 8.21
CA LEU A 283 1.49 -8.13 7.44
C LEU A 283 1.60 -6.80 8.20
N ALA A 284 0.75 -6.57 9.21
CA ALA A 284 0.82 -5.39 10.08
C ALA A 284 1.79 -5.56 11.26
N SER A 285 2.24 -6.79 11.56
CA SER A 285 3.13 -7.08 12.68
C SER A 285 4.47 -6.35 12.54
N ARG A 286 4.92 -5.73 13.64
CA ARG A 286 6.25 -5.10 13.72
C ARG A 286 7.33 -6.06 14.19
N VAL A 287 6.94 -7.18 14.79
CA VAL A 287 7.86 -8.20 15.27
C VAL A 287 8.12 -9.21 14.17
N GLN A 288 9.41 -9.37 13.84
CA GLN A 288 9.89 -10.30 12.80
C GLN A 288 9.11 -10.16 11.49
N PRO A 289 9.03 -8.95 10.91
CA PRO A 289 8.17 -8.66 9.77
C PRO A 289 8.47 -9.53 8.54
N SER A 290 9.72 -9.96 8.35
CA SER A 290 10.09 -10.88 7.26
C SER A 290 9.50 -12.28 7.48
N GLN A 291 9.45 -12.77 8.73
CA GLN A 291 8.82 -14.05 9.04
C GLN A 291 7.29 -13.97 8.97
N ALA A 292 6.69 -12.88 9.43
CA ALA A 292 5.25 -12.68 9.36
C ALA A 292 4.76 -12.57 7.91
N HIS A 293 5.52 -11.89 7.04
CA HIS A 293 5.29 -11.86 5.59
C HIS A 293 5.33 -13.26 4.99
N ALA A 294 6.29 -14.09 5.39
CA ALA A 294 6.36 -15.48 4.93
C ALA A 294 5.18 -16.33 5.36
N GLN A 295 4.82 -16.25 6.63
CA GLN A 295 3.65 -16.95 7.15
C GLN A 295 2.37 -16.50 6.45
N ALA A 296 2.26 -15.22 6.07
CA ALA A 296 1.11 -14.70 5.35
C ALA A 296 0.96 -15.35 3.96
N PHE A 297 2.06 -15.52 3.21
CA PHE A 297 2.04 -16.21 1.93
C PHE A 297 1.80 -17.72 2.06
N ASP A 298 2.37 -18.36 3.07
CA ASP A 298 2.11 -19.77 3.36
C ASP A 298 0.63 -20.00 3.73
N LEU A 299 0.04 -19.12 4.54
CA LEU A 299 -1.38 -19.16 4.88
C LEU A 299 -2.28 -18.90 3.65
N PHE A 300 -1.86 -18.00 2.76
CA PHE A 300 -2.56 -17.74 1.50
C PHE A 300 -2.57 -18.98 0.59
N ALA A 301 -1.43 -19.65 0.40
CA ALA A 301 -1.41 -20.92 -0.33
C ALA A 301 -2.24 -21.98 0.37
N HIS A 302 -2.02 -22.19 1.67
CA HIS A 302 -2.72 -23.20 2.45
C HIS A 302 -4.23 -23.08 2.30
N MET A 303 -4.77 -21.87 2.45
CA MET A 303 -6.18 -21.59 2.21
C MET A 303 -6.63 -21.98 0.80
N ARG A 304 -5.88 -21.61 -0.25
CA ARG A 304 -6.21 -21.96 -1.65
C ARG A 304 -6.30 -23.46 -1.89
N TYR A 305 -5.51 -24.25 -1.19
CA TYR A 305 -5.52 -25.70 -1.35
C TYR A 305 -6.48 -26.44 -0.42
N VAL A 306 -6.72 -25.91 0.78
CA VAL A 306 -7.44 -26.63 1.85
C VAL A 306 -8.88 -26.16 2.03
N ALA A 307 -9.13 -24.85 1.94
CA ALA A 307 -10.40 -24.24 2.35
C ALA A 307 -11.12 -23.55 1.18
N HIS A 308 -10.47 -22.59 0.53
CA HIS A 308 -11.08 -21.67 -0.43
C HIS A 308 -10.22 -21.56 -1.70
N PRO A 309 -10.47 -22.38 -2.74
CA PRO A 309 -9.67 -22.37 -3.98
C PRO A 309 -9.70 -21.07 -4.77
N GLN A 310 -10.75 -20.27 -4.60
CA GLN A 310 -10.94 -18.99 -5.30
C GLN A 310 -10.92 -17.85 -4.28
N PRO A 311 -9.79 -17.12 -4.16
CA PRO A 311 -9.70 -15.93 -3.34
C PRO A 311 -10.63 -14.81 -3.86
N ASP A 312 -11.23 -14.05 -2.95
CA ASP A 312 -11.93 -12.81 -3.27
C ASP A 312 -10.97 -11.67 -3.68
N ALA A 313 -11.53 -10.66 -4.37
CA ALA A 313 -10.76 -9.50 -4.84
C ALA A 313 -10.08 -8.71 -3.69
N SER A 314 -10.66 -8.73 -2.48
CA SER A 314 -10.09 -8.05 -1.32
C SER A 314 -8.80 -8.72 -0.84
N LEU A 315 -8.78 -10.06 -0.80
CA LEU A 315 -7.60 -10.83 -0.46
C LEU A 315 -6.52 -10.73 -1.55
N TYR A 316 -6.87 -10.78 -2.83
CA TYR A 316 -5.89 -10.51 -3.90
C TYR A 316 -5.25 -9.12 -3.74
N THR A 317 -6.06 -8.09 -3.49
CA THR A 317 -5.56 -6.73 -3.26
C THR A 317 -4.58 -6.69 -2.08
N LEU A 318 -4.87 -7.40 -0.99
CA LEU A 318 -3.99 -7.51 0.17
C LEU A 318 -2.66 -8.21 -0.18
N MET A 319 -2.71 -9.32 -0.91
CA MET A 319 -1.52 -10.07 -1.32
C MET A 319 -0.66 -9.31 -2.34
N LEU A 320 -1.29 -8.60 -3.29
CA LEU A 320 -0.61 -7.68 -4.20
C LEU A 320 0.15 -6.58 -3.43
N GLY A 321 -0.47 -6.04 -2.38
CA GLY A 321 0.18 -5.10 -1.47
C GLY A 321 1.34 -5.74 -0.68
N ALA A 322 1.22 -7.01 -0.31
CA ALA A 322 2.27 -7.76 0.37
C ALA A 322 3.54 -7.95 -0.49
N CYS A 323 3.42 -8.02 -1.82
CA CYS A 323 4.56 -8.04 -2.74
C CYS A 323 5.43 -6.76 -2.66
N ALA A 324 4.89 -5.68 -2.08
CA ALA A 324 5.58 -4.40 -1.86
C ALA A 324 5.99 -4.17 -0.40
N HIS A 325 5.98 -5.21 0.45
CA HIS A 325 6.18 -5.07 1.89
C HIS A 325 7.55 -4.50 2.27
N ALA A 326 7.63 -3.76 3.38
CA ALA A 326 8.83 -3.04 3.79
C ALA A 326 10.03 -3.93 4.11
N ALA A 327 9.77 -5.10 4.70
CA ALA A 327 10.80 -5.98 5.27
C ALA A 327 11.47 -6.91 4.24
N VAL A 328 10.83 -7.13 3.09
CA VAL A 328 11.29 -8.04 2.04
C VAL A 328 11.63 -7.21 0.78
N PRO A 329 12.59 -7.64 -0.05
CA PRO A 329 12.73 -7.10 -1.40
C PRO A 329 11.39 -7.11 -2.16
N ALA A 330 11.17 -6.12 -3.02
CA ALA A 330 9.93 -6.06 -3.79
C ALA A 330 9.89 -7.23 -4.79
N GLU A 331 8.72 -7.87 -4.92
CA GLU A 331 8.48 -9.00 -5.83
C GLU A 331 7.53 -8.56 -6.98
N PRO A 332 8.02 -7.78 -7.97
CA PRO A 332 7.17 -7.22 -9.03
C PRO A 332 6.56 -8.29 -9.94
N GLU A 333 7.32 -9.36 -10.24
CA GLU A 333 6.88 -10.44 -11.12
C GLU A 333 5.70 -11.20 -10.49
N ARG A 334 5.83 -11.58 -9.22
CA ARG A 334 4.75 -12.21 -8.45
C ARG A 334 3.51 -11.33 -8.35
N ALA A 335 3.68 -10.00 -8.23
CA ALA A 335 2.56 -9.07 -8.23
C ALA A 335 1.84 -9.05 -9.58
N LEU A 336 2.56 -9.12 -10.70
CA LEU A 336 1.95 -9.26 -12.02
C LEU A 336 1.24 -10.60 -12.16
N ASP A 337 1.88 -11.70 -11.74
CA ASP A 337 1.28 -13.03 -11.81
C ASP A 337 -0.03 -13.11 -11.01
N LEU A 338 -0.06 -12.57 -9.79
CA LEU A 338 -1.29 -12.51 -8.97
C LEU A 338 -2.36 -11.60 -9.60
N PHE A 339 -1.95 -10.52 -10.25
CA PHE A 339 -2.88 -9.62 -10.93
C PHE A 339 -3.47 -10.26 -12.18
N THR A 340 -2.67 -11.00 -12.94
CA THR A 340 -3.14 -11.79 -14.08
C THR A 340 -4.00 -12.97 -13.64
N GLU A 341 -3.64 -13.64 -12.54
CA GLU A 341 -4.46 -14.72 -11.96
C GLU A 341 -5.86 -14.18 -11.58
N MET A 342 -5.93 -13.02 -10.94
CA MET A 342 -7.19 -12.37 -10.57
C MET A 342 -8.02 -11.96 -11.80
N THR A 343 -7.41 -11.32 -12.80
CA THR A 343 -8.12 -10.68 -13.92
C THR A 343 -8.38 -11.61 -15.11
N VAL A 344 -7.44 -12.49 -15.43
CA VAL A 344 -7.49 -13.38 -16.61
C VAL A 344 -8.07 -14.74 -16.21
N ASP A 345 -7.51 -15.38 -15.19
CA ASP A 345 -7.88 -16.76 -14.84
C ASP A 345 -9.23 -16.82 -14.12
N TYR A 346 -9.40 -16.01 -13.07
CA TYR A 346 -10.64 -15.97 -12.29
C TYR A 346 -11.65 -14.93 -12.79
N ARG A 347 -11.26 -14.06 -13.73
CA ARG A 347 -12.12 -13.02 -14.32
C ARG A 347 -12.79 -12.14 -13.26
N LEU A 348 -12.09 -11.88 -12.15
CA LEU A 348 -12.56 -10.98 -11.12
C LEU A 348 -12.31 -9.53 -11.56
N PRO A 349 -13.30 -8.63 -11.45
CA PRO A 349 -13.11 -7.24 -11.83
C PRO A 349 -12.06 -6.60 -10.91
N PRO A 350 -10.98 -6.00 -11.47
CA PRO A 350 -9.94 -5.39 -10.67
C PRO A 350 -10.50 -4.19 -9.92
N THR A 351 -10.22 -4.11 -8.61
CA THR A 351 -10.60 -2.95 -7.81
C THR A 351 -9.55 -1.83 -7.96
N GLN A 352 -9.94 -0.58 -7.67
CA GLN A 352 -9.01 0.55 -7.58
C GLN A 352 -7.83 0.24 -6.63
N GLY A 353 -8.11 -0.45 -5.52
CA GLY A 353 -7.09 -0.91 -4.58
C GLY A 353 -6.11 -1.91 -5.19
N ALA A 354 -6.59 -2.84 -6.03
CA ALA A 354 -5.76 -3.81 -6.72
C ALA A 354 -4.79 -3.12 -7.69
N TYR A 355 -5.28 -2.18 -8.52
CA TYR A 355 -4.43 -1.39 -9.40
C TYR A 355 -3.37 -0.60 -8.63
N ALA A 356 -3.76 0.09 -7.55
CA ALA A 356 -2.84 0.85 -6.72
C ALA A 356 -1.79 -0.03 -6.01
N ALA A 357 -2.18 -1.22 -5.55
CA ALA A 357 -1.30 -2.19 -4.91
C ALA A 357 -0.28 -2.78 -5.91
N THR A 358 -0.73 -3.20 -7.09
CA THR A 358 0.15 -3.71 -8.16
C THR A 358 1.12 -2.62 -8.62
N ALA A 359 0.62 -1.40 -8.87
CA ALA A 359 1.48 -0.26 -9.20
C ALA A 359 2.51 0.03 -8.09
N HIS A 360 2.14 -0.15 -6.81
CA HIS A 360 3.08 0.00 -5.69
C HIS A 360 4.21 -1.03 -5.72
N ALA A 361 3.88 -2.31 -5.93
CA ALA A 361 4.87 -3.39 -5.99
C ALA A 361 5.85 -3.18 -7.15
N LEU A 362 5.33 -2.83 -8.32
CA LEU A 362 6.12 -2.51 -9.50
C LEU A 362 7.02 -1.28 -9.29
N ALA A 363 6.46 -0.19 -8.74
CA ALA A 363 7.19 1.04 -8.48
C ALA A 363 8.32 0.84 -7.45
N ARG A 364 8.12 -0.02 -6.46
CA ARG A 364 9.09 -0.30 -5.39
C ARG A 364 10.30 -1.11 -5.87
N SER A 365 10.18 -1.91 -6.93
CA SER A 365 11.33 -2.61 -7.54
C SER A 365 12.45 -1.63 -7.90
N GLY A 366 12.09 -0.50 -8.51
CA GLY A 366 13.05 0.51 -8.98
C GLY A 366 13.71 0.17 -10.31
N GLU A 367 13.46 -1.01 -10.88
CA GLU A 367 13.87 -1.31 -12.24
C GLU A 367 13.03 -0.52 -13.25
N PRO A 368 13.65 0.13 -14.26
CA PRO A 368 12.93 0.97 -15.21
C PRO A 368 11.76 0.24 -15.89
N ARG A 369 11.96 -1.03 -16.30
CA ARG A 369 10.92 -1.85 -16.95
C ARG A 369 9.63 -1.95 -16.14
N PHE A 370 9.74 -2.22 -14.84
CA PHE A 370 8.58 -2.39 -13.97
C PHE A 370 7.95 -1.05 -13.60
N VAL A 371 8.76 -0.02 -13.38
CA VAL A 371 8.23 1.32 -13.11
C VAL A 371 7.46 1.86 -14.32
N HIS A 372 7.95 1.69 -15.55
CA HIS A 372 7.19 2.03 -16.76
C HIS A 372 5.91 1.23 -16.88
N HIS A 373 5.95 -0.07 -16.54
CA HIS A 373 4.74 -0.89 -16.43
C HIS A 373 3.75 -0.34 -15.39
N ALA A 374 4.22 0.18 -14.25
CA ALA A 374 3.35 0.79 -13.25
C ALA A 374 2.62 2.03 -13.78
N PHE A 375 3.31 2.87 -14.56
CA PHE A 375 2.70 4.03 -15.23
C PHE A 375 1.70 3.61 -16.30
N ARG A 376 2.02 2.59 -17.10
CA ARG A 376 1.09 2.03 -18.09
C ARG A 376 -0.15 1.46 -17.40
N LEU A 377 0.02 0.73 -16.29
CA LEU A 377 -1.09 0.16 -15.53
C LEU A 377 -1.98 1.26 -14.89
N ALA A 378 -1.37 2.35 -14.40
CA ALA A 378 -2.12 3.50 -13.89
C ALA A 378 -2.91 4.20 -15.01
N ARG A 379 -2.35 4.28 -16.22
CA ARG A 379 -3.05 4.79 -17.41
C ARG A 379 -4.19 3.87 -17.83
N GLU A 380 -3.94 2.56 -17.87
CA GLU A 380 -4.96 1.55 -18.15
C GLU A 380 -6.14 1.66 -17.18
N MET A 381 -5.88 1.87 -15.89
CA MET A 381 -6.94 2.09 -14.89
C MET A 381 -7.84 3.29 -15.24
N LEU A 382 -7.30 4.37 -15.82
CA LEU A 382 -8.04 5.58 -16.19
C LEU A 382 -8.69 5.49 -17.59
N ASP A 383 -8.08 4.73 -18.51
CA ASP A 383 -8.50 4.67 -19.91
C ASP A 383 -9.43 3.47 -20.20
N ALA A 384 -9.21 2.30 -19.59
CA ALA A 384 -9.92 1.06 -19.92
C ALA A 384 -11.33 0.98 -19.34
N HIS A 385 -11.62 1.74 -18.28
CA HIS A 385 -12.90 1.69 -17.57
C HIS A 385 -13.65 3.02 -17.66
N ARG A 386 -13.76 3.59 -18.87
CA ARG A 386 -14.55 4.80 -19.06
C ARG A 386 -16.02 4.44 -19.31
N ASP A 387 -16.92 5.18 -18.66
CA ASP A 387 -18.34 5.08 -18.95
C ASP A 387 -18.63 5.60 -20.37
N ALA A 388 -19.86 5.38 -20.85
CA ALA A 388 -20.31 5.85 -22.16
C ALA A 388 -20.21 7.40 -22.32
N ARG A 389 -20.07 8.13 -21.22
CA ARG A 389 -19.96 9.59 -21.15
C ARG A 389 -18.50 10.07 -21.04
N GLY A 390 -17.54 9.15 -21.06
CA GLY A 390 -16.11 9.43 -20.96
C GLY A 390 -15.56 9.66 -19.55
N HIS A 391 -16.36 9.49 -18.49
CA HIS A 391 -15.88 9.51 -17.10
C HIS A 391 -15.20 8.18 -16.77
N ALA A 392 -13.98 8.27 -16.24
CA ALA A 392 -13.30 7.09 -15.71
C ALA A 392 -14.06 6.54 -14.48
N ALA A 393 -14.37 5.24 -14.50
CA ALA A 393 -14.96 4.51 -13.39
C ALA A 393 -14.05 4.49 -12.16
N PHE A 394 -12.75 4.63 -12.38
CA PHE A 394 -11.76 4.77 -11.32
C PHE A 394 -11.19 6.19 -11.29
N ARG A 395 -11.15 6.78 -10.09
CA ARG A 395 -10.40 8.01 -9.83
C ARG A 395 -9.01 7.66 -9.29
N PRO A 396 -7.97 8.47 -9.54
CA PRO A 396 -6.66 8.21 -8.96
C PRO A 396 -6.68 8.45 -7.43
N ASP A 397 -6.35 7.43 -6.65
CA ASP A 397 -6.21 7.52 -5.18
C ASP A 397 -4.87 8.21 -4.81
N GLY A 398 -4.83 8.91 -3.67
CA GLY A 398 -3.59 9.34 -3.03
C GLY A 398 -2.57 8.19 -2.85
N LYS A 399 -3.02 6.95 -2.62
CA LYS A 399 -2.12 5.78 -2.61
C LYS A 399 -1.47 5.52 -3.97
N LEU A 400 -2.22 5.63 -5.05
CA LEU A 400 -1.69 5.46 -6.41
C LEU A 400 -0.64 6.53 -6.72
N PHE A 401 -0.94 7.81 -6.44
CA PHE A 401 0.04 8.88 -6.62
C PHE A 401 1.30 8.66 -5.79
N THR A 402 1.15 8.23 -4.53
CA THR A 402 2.29 7.89 -3.67
C THR A 402 3.14 6.78 -4.28
N SER A 403 2.52 5.76 -4.86
CA SER A 403 3.21 4.66 -5.54
C SER A 403 3.98 5.14 -6.77
N LEU A 404 3.36 5.95 -7.63
CA LEU A 404 3.99 6.51 -8.82
C LEU A 404 5.17 7.44 -8.45
N LEU A 405 5.04 8.24 -7.39
CA LEU A 405 6.12 9.07 -6.87
C LEU A 405 7.31 8.24 -6.35
N GLU A 406 7.07 7.11 -5.67
CA GLU A 406 8.14 6.21 -5.23
C GLU A 406 8.87 5.58 -6.42
N GLY A 407 8.17 5.22 -7.49
CA GLY A 407 8.76 4.71 -8.72
C GLY A 407 9.59 5.77 -9.46
N ALA A 408 9.02 6.97 -9.65
CA ALA A 408 9.69 8.07 -10.33
C ALA A 408 10.94 8.55 -9.58
N LYS A 409 10.91 8.56 -8.23
CA LYS A 409 12.07 8.81 -7.38
C LYS A 409 13.21 7.82 -7.63
N ARG A 410 12.92 6.53 -7.80
CA ARG A 410 13.95 5.49 -8.00
C ARG A 410 14.64 5.60 -9.36
N ILE A 411 13.90 5.97 -10.40
CA ILE A 411 14.46 6.30 -11.72
C ILE A 411 15.19 7.66 -11.69
N GLY A 412 14.73 8.60 -10.86
CA GLY A 412 15.18 9.99 -10.90
C GLY A 412 14.49 10.81 -12.00
N ASP A 413 13.27 10.43 -12.40
CA ASP A 413 12.49 11.13 -13.42
C ASP A 413 11.75 12.32 -12.80
N LEU A 414 12.42 13.48 -12.81
CA LEU A 414 11.91 14.70 -12.19
C LEU A 414 10.71 15.28 -12.96
N ALA A 415 10.64 15.11 -14.28
CA ALA A 415 9.54 15.62 -15.09
C ALA A 415 8.21 14.96 -14.68
N ARG A 416 8.21 13.63 -14.55
CA ARG A 416 7.03 12.89 -14.06
C ARG A 416 6.67 13.27 -12.63
N VAL A 417 7.65 13.44 -11.74
CA VAL A 417 7.38 13.86 -10.35
C VAL A 417 6.71 15.22 -10.29
N ARG A 418 7.17 16.18 -11.09
CA ARG A 418 6.57 17.52 -11.17
C ARG A 418 5.15 17.48 -11.71
N TRP A 419 4.91 16.68 -12.75
CA TRP A 419 3.57 16.48 -13.29
C TRP A 419 2.64 15.84 -12.26
N ILE A 420 3.06 14.75 -11.59
CA ILE A 420 2.28 14.11 -10.54
C ILE A 420 1.96 15.09 -9.41
N LEU A 421 2.94 15.89 -8.97
CA LEU A 421 2.68 16.87 -7.91
C LEU A 421 1.69 17.95 -8.34
N ALA A 422 1.79 18.46 -9.57
CA ALA A 422 0.84 19.41 -10.12
C ALA A 422 -0.57 18.82 -10.21
N GLU A 423 -0.67 17.54 -10.61
CA GLU A 423 -1.92 16.78 -10.67
C GLU A 423 -2.55 16.64 -9.28
N MET A 424 -1.77 16.23 -8.27
CA MET A 424 -2.24 16.12 -6.90
C MET A 424 -2.71 17.47 -6.34
N VAL A 425 -2.00 18.56 -6.66
CA VAL A 425 -2.40 19.92 -6.29
C VAL A 425 -3.74 20.28 -6.93
N ARG A 426 -3.91 20.01 -8.23
CA ARG A 426 -5.16 20.28 -8.96
C ARG A 426 -6.34 19.51 -8.38
N GLU A 427 -6.18 18.20 -8.16
CA GLU A 427 -7.21 17.34 -7.59
C GLU A 427 -7.57 17.73 -6.14
N SER A 428 -6.57 18.13 -5.35
CA SER A 428 -6.79 18.62 -3.98
C SER A 428 -7.53 19.96 -3.94
N ALA A 429 -7.33 20.83 -4.94
CA ALA A 429 -8.00 22.11 -5.04
C ALA A 429 -9.46 21.98 -5.55
N ALA A 430 -9.69 21.06 -6.48
CA ALA A 430 -11.02 20.81 -7.06
C ALA A 430 -12.00 20.19 -6.06
N SER A 431 -11.49 19.48 -5.05
CA SER A 431 -12.28 18.64 -4.16
C SER A 431 -12.41 19.25 -2.75
N SER A 432 -13.35 20.18 -2.58
CA SER A 432 -13.52 20.94 -1.32
C SER A 432 -14.32 20.24 -0.20
N GLY A 433 -14.43 18.90 -0.16
CA GLY A 433 -15.16 18.24 0.94
C GLY A 433 -15.03 16.73 1.13
N ASP A 434 -14.66 15.95 0.12
CA ASP A 434 -14.74 14.47 0.21
C ASP A 434 -13.61 13.73 -0.56
N SER A 435 -12.49 14.38 -0.87
CA SER A 435 -11.39 13.73 -1.59
C SER A 435 -10.42 13.00 -0.67
N ASP A 436 -10.10 11.76 -1.07
CA ASP A 436 -9.04 10.92 -0.49
C ASP A 436 -7.62 11.44 -0.83
N ILE A 437 -7.50 12.42 -1.74
CA ILE A 437 -6.22 12.93 -2.23
C ILE A 437 -5.75 14.10 -1.37
N ILE A 438 -4.99 13.78 -0.32
CA ILE A 438 -4.33 14.76 0.54
C ILE A 438 -2.82 14.74 0.27
N ILE A 439 -2.21 15.91 0.07
CA ILE A 439 -0.76 16.02 -0.02
C ILE A 439 -0.16 15.82 1.38
N THR A 440 0.47 14.66 1.58
CA THR A 440 1.09 14.28 2.85
C THR A 440 2.60 14.48 2.85
N GLU A 441 3.21 14.44 4.03
CA GLU A 441 4.66 14.39 4.23
C GLU A 441 5.32 13.27 3.40
N LYS A 442 4.69 12.10 3.30
CA LYS A 442 5.22 10.97 2.53
C LYS A 442 5.42 11.35 1.06
N ASN A 443 4.46 12.06 0.48
CA ASN A 443 4.50 12.50 -0.92
C ASN A 443 5.69 13.44 -1.14
N MET A 444 5.81 14.48 -0.32
CA MET A 444 6.91 15.45 -0.46
C MET A 444 8.29 14.84 -0.16
N ARG A 445 8.36 13.83 0.71
CA ARG A 445 9.59 13.07 0.91
C ARG A 445 10.02 12.34 -0.37
N HIS A 446 9.09 11.72 -1.11
CA HIS A 446 9.40 11.11 -2.40
C HIS A 446 9.83 12.15 -3.43
N VAL A 447 9.16 13.32 -3.46
CA VAL A 447 9.52 14.45 -4.31
C VAL A 447 10.97 14.89 -4.05
N PHE A 448 11.33 15.24 -2.81
CA PHE A 448 12.70 15.69 -2.50
C PHE A 448 13.76 14.62 -2.77
N HIS A 449 13.49 13.35 -2.50
CA HIS A 449 14.41 12.29 -2.90
C HIS A 449 14.55 12.17 -4.43
N ALA A 450 13.51 12.48 -5.22
CA ALA A 450 13.62 12.53 -6.67
C ALA A 450 14.51 13.71 -7.11
N TYR A 451 14.38 14.89 -6.49
CA TYR A 451 15.33 16.01 -6.71
C TYR A 451 16.77 15.61 -6.35
N ALA A 452 16.96 14.85 -5.27
CA ALA A 452 18.27 14.34 -4.87
C ALA A 452 18.84 13.28 -5.83
N ALA A 453 17.98 12.44 -6.43
CA ALA A 453 18.40 11.41 -7.39
C ALA A 453 18.63 11.97 -8.81
N TYR A 454 17.91 13.04 -9.17
CA TYR A 454 17.96 13.68 -10.48
C TYR A 454 19.37 14.15 -10.82
N ARG A 455 19.82 13.84 -12.04
CA ARG A 455 21.09 14.31 -12.59
C ARG A 455 20.78 15.29 -13.72
N PRO A 456 21.04 16.60 -13.53
CA PRO A 456 20.71 17.58 -14.54
C PRO A 456 21.52 17.31 -15.82
N PRO A 457 20.87 17.12 -16.98
CA PRO A 457 21.56 16.98 -18.25
C PRO A 457 22.04 18.38 -18.65
N PHE A 458 23.34 18.65 -18.46
CA PHE A 458 23.89 19.94 -18.86
C PHE A 458 23.97 20.02 -20.39
N LYS A 459 22.91 20.57 -21.02
CA LYS A 459 22.89 20.89 -22.44
C LYS A 459 23.23 22.37 -22.61
N ARG A 460 24.44 22.65 -23.11
CA ARG A 460 24.92 24.03 -23.39
C ARG A 460 23.95 24.85 -24.27
N SER A 461 23.16 24.18 -25.11
CA SER A 461 22.19 24.81 -26.01
C SER A 461 20.86 25.20 -25.35
N ALA A 462 20.56 24.67 -24.16
CA ALA A 462 19.29 24.90 -23.46
C ALA A 462 19.45 25.83 -22.23
N ALA A 463 20.70 26.15 -21.87
CA ALA A 463 21.01 27.16 -20.87
C ALA A 463 20.59 28.54 -21.40
N PRO A 464 19.84 29.35 -20.63
CA PRO A 464 19.55 30.72 -21.01
C PRO A 464 20.89 31.46 -21.21
N LEU A 465 21.15 31.89 -22.44
CA LEU A 465 22.23 32.84 -22.71
C LEU A 465 21.86 34.11 -21.94
N VAL A 466 22.56 34.36 -20.83
CA VAL A 466 22.50 35.66 -20.16
C VAL A 466 23.15 36.64 -21.12
N ASP A 467 22.32 37.36 -21.88
CA ASP A 467 22.77 38.47 -22.72
C ASP A 467 23.53 39.46 -21.84
N SER A 468 24.83 39.56 -22.11
CA SER A 468 25.74 40.50 -21.48
C SER A 468 25.43 41.90 -21.99
N GLN A 469 24.36 42.50 -21.49
CA GLN A 469 23.93 43.88 -21.78
C GLN A 469 24.13 44.80 -20.56
N GLU A 470 25.23 44.67 -19.82
CA GLU A 470 25.70 45.72 -18.90
C GLU A 470 27.24 45.79 -18.88
N ALA A 471 27.85 45.92 -20.06
CA ALA A 471 29.25 46.34 -20.19
C ALA A 471 29.53 46.99 -21.55
N ALA A 472 28.75 48.00 -21.94
CA ALA A 472 29.07 48.89 -23.05
C ALA A 472 29.53 50.24 -22.49
N GLY A 473 30.81 50.31 -22.14
CA GLY A 473 31.47 51.50 -21.63
C GLY A 473 32.98 51.39 -21.79
N CYS A 474 33.45 51.27 -23.03
CA CYS A 474 34.70 51.84 -23.55
C CYS A 474 35.06 51.20 -24.90
N SER A 475 35.11 52.03 -25.94
CA SER A 475 35.64 51.69 -27.27
C SER A 475 37.11 51.24 -27.22
N PRO A 476 37.56 50.53 -28.28
CA PRO A 476 38.63 51.12 -29.06
C PRO A 476 38.38 51.09 -30.57
N ALA A 477 39.02 52.04 -31.23
CA ALA A 477 38.93 52.35 -32.64
C ALA A 477 39.74 51.40 -33.54
N ASN A 478 39.19 51.18 -34.74
CA ASN A 478 39.78 50.90 -36.06
C ASN A 478 41.28 50.52 -36.18
N GLY A 479 41.51 49.46 -36.96
CA GLY A 479 42.81 49.15 -37.57
C GLY A 479 42.77 47.94 -38.52
N THR A 480 42.46 48.22 -39.77
CA THR A 480 42.39 47.41 -41.00
C THR A 480 43.57 46.45 -41.27
N GLY A 481 43.34 45.29 -41.91
CA GLY A 481 44.38 44.61 -42.73
C GLY A 481 44.35 43.07 -42.87
N SER A 482 43.56 42.58 -43.84
CA SER A 482 43.89 41.58 -44.90
C SER A 482 44.80 40.33 -44.68
N ASN A 483 44.35 39.24 -45.35
CA ASN A 483 45.02 38.03 -45.90
C ASN A 483 44.77 36.73 -45.10
N ASP A 484 43.93 35.79 -45.56
CA ASP A 484 43.97 34.93 -46.77
C ASP A 484 44.81 33.65 -46.58
N GLY A 485 44.23 32.50 -46.95
CA GLY A 485 44.97 31.31 -47.35
C GLY A 485 44.87 30.02 -46.52
N THR A 486 44.02 29.10 -47.03
CA THR A 486 44.29 27.65 -47.25
C THR A 486 44.26 26.59 -46.13
N LEU A 487 43.22 25.74 -46.22
CA LEU A 487 43.24 24.27 -46.38
C LEU A 487 44.36 23.45 -45.72
N ASP A 488 44.02 22.59 -44.74
CA ASP A 488 44.12 21.13 -44.89
C ASP A 488 43.56 20.36 -43.67
N SER A 489 42.70 19.40 -43.94
CA SER A 489 42.53 18.14 -43.18
C SER A 489 43.10 17.05 -44.09
N PRO A 490 43.65 15.90 -43.61
CA PRO A 490 42.91 15.01 -42.70
C PRO A 490 43.75 14.07 -41.78
N VAL A 491 43.00 13.21 -41.06
CA VAL A 491 43.34 11.86 -40.54
C VAL A 491 43.94 11.73 -39.12
N GLY A 492 43.05 11.43 -38.17
CA GLY A 492 42.95 10.08 -37.60
C GLY A 492 43.80 9.73 -36.39
N LEU A 493 43.16 9.72 -35.20
CA LEU A 493 43.37 8.60 -34.28
C LEU A 493 42.13 8.31 -33.44
N VAL A 494 41.72 7.04 -33.55
CA VAL A 494 40.58 6.37 -32.97
C VAL A 494 40.66 6.38 -31.43
N ARG A 495 39.57 6.78 -30.77
CA ARG A 495 39.26 6.31 -29.42
C ARG A 495 37.79 5.91 -29.35
N THR A 496 37.61 4.63 -29.09
CA THR A 496 36.37 3.86 -29.08
C THR A 496 35.37 4.39 -28.07
N ASP A 497 34.23 4.88 -28.58
CA ASP A 497 33.01 5.07 -27.81
C ASP A 497 32.38 3.72 -27.49
N VAL A 498 32.09 3.49 -26.21
CA VAL A 498 31.12 2.49 -25.76
C VAL A 498 29.76 3.13 -25.96
N THR A 499 29.07 2.70 -27.01
CA THR A 499 27.68 3.04 -27.31
C THR A 499 26.75 2.40 -26.29
N ASP A 500 26.33 3.20 -25.30
CA ASP A 500 25.13 2.89 -24.51
C ASP A 500 23.93 3.13 -25.44
N LYS A 501 23.36 2.02 -25.93
CA LYS A 501 22.15 2.03 -26.75
C LYS A 501 20.97 2.42 -25.86
N THR A 502 20.66 3.71 -25.80
CA THR A 502 19.29 4.14 -25.53
C THR A 502 18.49 3.97 -26.82
N ASP A 503 17.50 3.09 -26.78
CA ASP A 503 16.49 2.95 -27.83
C ASP A 503 15.87 4.32 -28.17
N PRO A 504 15.65 4.64 -29.46
CA PRO A 504 15.01 5.88 -29.88
C PRO A 504 13.51 5.96 -29.52
N ASP A 505 12.90 4.87 -29.02
CA ASP A 505 11.49 4.82 -28.60
C ASP A 505 11.18 5.62 -27.32
N VAL A 506 12.18 6.10 -26.58
CA VAL A 506 11.96 6.83 -25.31
C VAL A 506 11.63 8.32 -25.53
N GLN A 507 11.82 8.84 -26.75
CA GLN A 507 11.66 10.27 -27.03
C GLN A 507 10.32 10.62 -27.69
N ASP A 508 9.67 9.66 -28.35
CA ASP A 508 8.33 9.85 -28.95
C ASP A 508 7.17 9.72 -27.93
N ASP A 509 7.45 9.21 -26.73
CA ASP A 509 6.47 9.16 -25.63
C ASP A 509 6.21 10.54 -24.98
N PHE A 510 7.08 11.53 -25.19
CA PHE A 510 6.89 12.89 -24.66
C PHE A 510 5.85 13.70 -25.45
N ALA A 511 5.60 13.34 -26.72
CA ALA A 511 4.63 14.02 -27.59
C ALA A 511 3.25 13.30 -27.64
N SER A 512 3.22 11.97 -27.49
CA SER A 512 1.97 11.19 -27.41
C SER A 512 1.20 11.33 -26.09
N ALA A 513 1.70 12.15 -25.16
CA ALA A 513 1.12 12.37 -23.83
C ALA A 513 -0.05 13.38 -23.78
N GLY A 514 -0.57 13.85 -24.93
CA GLY A 514 -1.83 14.58 -25.00
C GLY A 514 -1.96 15.74 -24.01
N LEU A 515 -0.99 16.67 -24.03
CA LEU A 515 -0.98 17.86 -23.18
C LEU A 515 -2.13 18.82 -23.56
N PRO A 516 -3.09 19.13 -22.67
CA PRO A 516 -3.87 20.35 -22.80
C PRO A 516 -3.02 21.53 -22.32
N ALA A 517 -2.92 22.57 -23.15
CA ALA A 517 -2.34 23.85 -22.77
C ALA A 517 -3.20 24.49 -21.66
N ALA A 518 -2.60 24.83 -20.53
CA ALA A 518 -3.28 25.63 -19.51
C ALA A 518 -2.32 26.62 -18.81
N GLY A 519 -2.67 27.91 -18.94
CA GLY A 519 -2.75 28.89 -17.85
C GLY A 519 -1.46 29.44 -17.24
N PRO A 520 -1.30 30.77 -17.13
CA PRO A 520 -0.08 31.38 -16.63
C PRO A 520 0.02 31.34 -15.10
N SER A 521 1.26 31.36 -14.62
CA SER A 521 1.74 31.74 -13.27
C SER A 521 2.07 30.60 -12.30
N PHE A 522 3.19 29.90 -12.56
CA PHE A 522 4.12 29.48 -11.51
C PHE A 522 5.55 29.48 -12.07
N HIS A 523 6.52 29.90 -11.26
CA HIS A 523 7.96 29.86 -11.56
C HIS A 523 8.55 28.43 -11.64
N PHE A 524 7.75 27.43 -11.97
CA PHE A 524 8.23 26.18 -12.51
C PHE A 524 8.43 26.40 -14.00
N SER A 525 9.68 26.61 -14.44
CA SER A 525 9.98 26.64 -15.87
C SER A 525 9.39 25.39 -16.51
N HIS A 526 8.73 25.49 -17.67
CA HIS A 526 8.20 24.33 -18.39
C HIS A 526 9.29 23.25 -18.63
N LEU A 527 10.55 23.68 -18.63
CA LEU A 527 11.71 22.82 -18.71
C LEU A 527 12.16 22.33 -17.32
N PRO A 528 12.55 21.06 -17.19
CA PRO A 528 13.18 20.55 -15.97
C PRO A 528 14.50 21.27 -15.69
N PRO A 529 14.93 21.38 -14.42
CA PRO A 529 16.15 22.09 -14.06
C PRO A 529 17.36 21.50 -14.79
N GLN A 530 18.21 22.37 -15.33
CA GLN A 530 19.36 22.02 -16.16
C GLN A 530 20.69 22.15 -15.43
N SER A 531 20.69 22.77 -14.25
CA SER A 531 21.88 22.93 -13.40
C SER A 531 21.60 22.48 -11.96
N SER A 532 22.63 22.09 -11.22
CA SER A 532 22.49 21.73 -9.81
C SER A 532 22.02 22.91 -8.95
N ALA A 533 22.36 24.13 -9.35
CA ALA A 533 21.89 25.36 -8.71
C ALA A 533 20.37 25.56 -8.89
N GLU A 534 19.83 25.29 -10.09
CA GLU A 534 18.38 25.33 -10.33
C GLU A 534 17.63 24.27 -9.52
N VAL A 535 18.18 23.05 -9.41
CA VAL A 535 17.60 21.99 -8.57
C VAL A 535 17.49 22.47 -7.11
N ILE A 536 18.51 23.15 -6.59
CA ILE A 536 18.52 23.69 -5.23
C ILE A 536 17.52 24.85 -5.08
N SER A 537 17.44 25.77 -6.06
CA SER A 537 16.52 26.91 -5.98
C SER A 537 15.06 26.46 -6.01
N GLU A 538 14.73 25.49 -6.87
CA GLU A 538 13.40 24.90 -6.99
C GLU A 538 13.02 24.14 -5.71
N ALA A 539 13.93 23.30 -5.18
CA ALA A 539 13.71 22.59 -3.92
C ALA A 539 13.56 23.55 -2.74
N ARG A 540 14.31 24.66 -2.70
CA ARG A 540 14.18 25.70 -1.67
C ARG A 540 12.83 26.41 -1.76
N ALA A 541 12.38 26.79 -2.96
CA ALA A 541 11.08 27.44 -3.15
C ALA A 541 9.93 26.53 -2.67
N LEU A 542 9.97 25.25 -3.04
CA LEU A 542 9.01 24.24 -2.57
C LEU A 542 9.03 24.11 -1.05
N PHE A 543 10.21 23.99 -0.43
CA PHE A 543 10.33 23.84 1.02
C PHE A 543 9.87 25.09 1.78
N SER A 544 10.25 26.29 1.33
CA SER A 544 9.78 27.55 1.92
C SER A 544 8.25 27.63 1.92
N ARG A 545 7.61 27.21 0.81
CA ARG A 545 6.14 27.18 0.73
C ARG A 545 5.51 26.22 1.74
N ILE A 546 6.09 25.04 1.95
CA ILE A 546 5.63 24.09 2.97
C ILE A 546 5.75 24.70 4.37
N VAL A 547 6.84 25.42 4.66
CA VAL A 547 7.06 26.08 5.95
C VAL A 547 6.06 27.22 6.16
N GLU A 548 5.78 28.01 5.13
CA GLU A 548 4.77 29.09 5.16
C GLU A 548 3.37 28.53 5.43
N ASP A 549 2.92 27.54 4.65
CA ASP A 549 1.61 26.90 4.83
C ASP A 549 1.52 26.17 6.18
N GLY A 550 2.62 25.58 6.66
CA GLY A 550 2.70 24.95 7.98
C GLY A 550 2.60 25.94 9.15
N ARG A 551 3.12 27.17 8.99
CA ARG A 551 2.95 28.24 9.98
C ARG A 551 1.50 28.73 10.05
N LEU A 552 0.83 28.85 8.90
CA LEU A 552 -0.59 29.24 8.84
C LEU A 552 -1.49 28.24 9.59
N ARG A 553 -1.20 26.93 9.54
CA ARG A 553 -1.89 25.92 10.36
C ARG A 553 -1.81 26.20 11.86
N SER A 554 -0.70 26.75 12.36
CA SER A 554 -0.53 27.03 13.79
C SER A 554 -1.39 28.21 14.27
N ILE A 555 -1.73 29.12 13.35
CA ILE A 555 -2.52 30.33 13.62
C ILE A 555 -4.04 30.01 13.52
N ASP A 556 -4.46 29.19 12.55
CA ASP A 556 -5.88 28.82 12.37
C ASP A 556 -6.49 28.01 13.52
N ILE A 557 -5.66 27.33 14.33
CA ILE A 557 -6.12 26.62 15.55
C ILE A 557 -6.61 27.62 16.62
N GLN A 558 -6.22 28.90 16.56
CA GLN A 558 -6.68 29.93 17.51
C GLN A 558 -7.90 30.73 17.02
N TYR A 559 -8.23 30.73 15.72
CA TYR A 559 -9.27 31.61 15.14
C TYR A 559 -10.41 30.91 14.40
N THR A 560 -10.45 29.58 14.35
CA THR A 560 -11.58 28.82 13.79
C THR A 560 -12.81 28.80 14.73
N ARG A 561 -13.32 29.98 15.09
CA ARG A 561 -14.71 30.20 15.56
C ARG A 561 -15.50 31.15 14.66
N GLU A 562 -14.87 31.90 13.76
CA GLU A 562 -15.59 32.81 12.86
C GLU A 562 -15.08 32.65 11.43
N GLY A 563 -16.01 32.31 10.53
CA GLY A 563 -15.72 31.81 9.19
C GLY A 563 -15.42 32.93 8.19
N PHE A 564 -14.16 33.36 8.15
CA PHE A 564 -13.66 34.20 7.07
C PHE A 564 -12.77 33.40 6.12
N ALA A 565 -13.22 33.30 4.86
CA ALA A 565 -12.45 32.70 3.78
C ALA A 565 -11.17 33.51 3.53
N ALA A 566 -10.01 32.86 3.64
CA ALA A 566 -8.72 33.49 3.33
C ALA A 566 -8.63 33.82 1.82
N PRO A 567 -8.01 34.96 1.44
CA PRO A 567 -7.88 35.35 0.05
C PRO A 567 -6.73 34.60 -0.66
N SER A 568 -6.98 34.30 -1.94
CA SER A 568 -6.02 33.92 -3.01
C SER A 568 -5.53 32.46 -3.08
N GLY A 569 -6.31 31.66 -3.82
CA GLY A 569 -5.92 30.65 -4.84
C GLY A 569 -5.09 29.41 -4.46
N LEU A 570 -4.13 29.51 -3.55
CA LEU A 570 -3.07 28.49 -3.35
C LEU A 570 -2.56 28.43 -1.90
N SER A 571 -3.01 29.31 -1.00
CA SER A 571 -2.68 29.25 0.42
C SER A 571 -3.43 28.11 1.08
N GLY A 572 -2.67 27.17 1.67
CA GLY A 572 -3.23 26.04 2.40
C GLY A 572 -3.22 24.69 1.65
N LEU A 573 -2.68 24.61 0.43
CA LEU A 573 -2.54 23.33 -0.29
C LEU A 573 -1.60 22.36 0.44
N PHE A 574 -0.59 22.89 1.12
CA PHE A 574 0.36 22.12 1.91
C PHE A 574 0.03 22.07 3.41
N ARG A 575 -1.17 22.53 3.82
CA ARG A 575 -1.57 22.60 5.25
C ARG A 575 -1.53 21.25 5.98
N HIS A 576 -1.72 20.16 5.24
CA HIS A 576 -1.75 18.81 5.80
C HIS A 576 -0.35 18.18 5.96
N ILE A 577 0.70 18.84 5.47
CA ILE A 577 2.08 18.37 5.62
C ILE A 577 2.56 18.63 7.05
N ARG A 578 2.94 17.55 7.73
CA ARG A 578 3.63 17.64 9.03
C ARG A 578 5.14 17.70 8.77
N ILE A 579 5.78 18.78 9.20
CA ILE A 579 7.23 18.90 9.13
C ILE A 579 7.82 17.98 10.21
N ASN A 580 8.60 16.98 9.80
CA ASN A 580 9.27 16.05 10.71
C ASN A 580 10.72 15.81 10.25
N ALA A 581 11.50 15.10 11.08
CA ALA A 581 12.90 14.82 10.76
C ALA A 581 13.10 14.05 9.44
N ARG A 582 12.13 13.21 9.01
CA ARG A 582 12.24 12.46 7.75
C ARG A 582 12.11 13.36 6.52
N LEU A 583 11.19 14.32 6.56
CA LEU A 583 11.02 15.31 5.50
C LEU A 583 12.25 16.23 5.43
N LEU A 584 12.76 16.66 6.58
CA LEU A 584 13.99 17.47 6.66
C LEU A 584 15.21 16.71 6.11
N ASN A 585 15.34 15.42 6.42
CA ASN A 585 16.42 14.59 5.86
C ASN A 585 16.30 14.46 4.34
N ALA A 586 15.09 14.27 3.80
CA ALA A 586 14.89 14.24 2.35
C ALA A 586 15.23 15.58 1.69
N TYR A 587 14.91 16.71 2.33
CA TYR A 587 15.33 18.03 1.87
C TYR A 587 16.87 18.21 1.93
N LEU A 588 17.51 17.80 3.03
CA LEU A 588 18.97 17.81 3.17
C LEU A 588 19.67 16.94 2.14
N ALA A 589 19.08 15.80 1.76
CA ALA A 589 19.63 14.91 0.75
C ALA A 589 19.79 15.62 -0.62
N VAL A 590 18.91 16.58 -0.95
CA VAL A 590 19.05 17.42 -2.16
C VAL A 590 20.34 18.23 -2.10
N HIS A 591 20.59 18.90 -0.96
CA HIS A 591 21.79 19.70 -0.76
C HIS A 591 23.05 18.83 -0.71
N TYR A 592 23.00 17.68 -0.05
CA TYR A 592 24.12 16.73 -0.03
C TYR A 592 24.54 16.29 -1.43
N ARG A 593 23.60 16.19 -2.38
CA ARG A 593 23.92 15.84 -3.77
C ARG A 593 24.44 17.01 -4.59
N HIS A 594 23.80 18.18 -4.46
CA HIS A 594 23.92 19.26 -5.44
C HIS A 594 24.70 20.48 -4.95
N SER A 595 24.90 20.63 -3.64
CA SER A 595 25.53 21.78 -2.99
C SER A 595 26.96 21.46 -2.52
N PRO A 596 27.85 22.48 -2.43
CA PRO A 596 29.16 22.32 -1.81
C PRO A 596 29.03 21.91 -0.33
N ILE A 597 30.09 21.31 0.21
CA ILE A 597 30.00 20.77 1.58
C ILE A 597 29.75 21.86 2.64
N GLU A 598 30.28 23.06 2.44
CA GLU A 598 30.20 24.16 3.39
C GLU A 598 28.74 24.60 3.61
N ASP A 599 28.01 24.86 2.54
CA ASP A 599 26.58 25.17 2.57
C ASP A 599 25.77 24.04 3.22
N SER A 600 26.11 22.78 2.92
CA SER A 600 25.45 21.61 3.50
C SER A 600 25.67 21.52 5.02
N ILE A 601 26.86 21.89 5.51
CA ILE A 601 27.18 21.94 6.95
C ILE A 601 26.39 23.06 7.64
N ILE A 602 26.34 24.24 7.04
CA ILE A 602 25.58 25.38 7.57
C ILE A 602 24.10 24.99 7.68
N LEU A 603 23.53 24.44 6.61
CA LEU A 603 22.13 24.02 6.58
C LEU A 603 21.84 22.92 7.62
N TYR A 604 22.73 21.94 7.79
CA TYR A 604 22.58 20.91 8.81
C TYR A 604 22.52 21.49 10.24
N ARG A 605 23.31 22.53 10.51
CA ARG A 605 23.38 23.19 11.82
C ARG A 605 22.15 24.06 12.09
N THR A 606 21.63 24.76 11.09
CA THR A 606 20.51 25.71 11.27
C THR A 606 19.14 25.06 11.15
N LEU A 607 18.92 24.22 10.13
CA LEU A 607 17.58 23.74 9.71
C LEU A 607 16.76 23.11 10.84
N PHE A 608 17.38 22.24 11.64
CA PHE A 608 16.69 21.56 12.75
C PHE A 608 16.41 22.49 13.93
N ASN A 609 17.33 23.42 14.21
CA ASN A 609 17.20 24.38 15.30
C ASN A 609 16.11 25.42 14.99
N ASP A 610 16.10 25.94 13.76
CA ASP A 610 15.15 26.96 13.31
C ASP A 610 13.70 26.46 13.33
N LEU A 611 13.51 25.16 13.13
CA LEU A 611 12.18 24.51 13.12
C LEU A 611 11.84 23.81 14.44
N GLY A 612 12.76 23.77 15.41
CA GLY A 612 12.56 23.12 16.71
C GLY A 612 12.36 21.60 16.63
N ILE A 613 12.92 20.93 15.62
CA ILE A 613 12.75 19.49 15.37
C ILE A 613 14.01 18.73 15.77
N GLN A 614 13.87 17.65 16.55
CA GLN A 614 15.00 16.81 16.92
C GLN A 614 15.54 16.01 15.72
N ARG A 615 16.87 15.86 15.68
CA ARG A 615 17.56 15.03 14.68
C ARG A 615 17.32 13.56 14.97
N ASN A 616 17.13 12.75 13.93
CA ASN A 616 16.97 11.30 14.08
C ASN A 616 18.27 10.57 13.70
N ALA A 617 18.30 9.25 13.90
CA ALA A 617 19.45 8.42 13.55
C ALA A 617 19.89 8.58 12.08
N THR A 618 18.95 8.63 11.14
CA THR A 618 19.29 8.75 9.71
C THR A 618 19.91 10.09 9.36
N THR A 619 19.55 11.17 10.07
CA THR A 619 20.17 12.50 9.92
C THR A 619 21.68 12.44 10.14
N PHE A 620 22.14 11.72 11.17
CA PHE A 620 23.57 11.58 11.46
C PHE A 620 24.27 10.69 10.43
N VAL A 621 23.66 9.57 10.04
CA VAL A 621 24.24 8.64 9.05
C VAL A 621 24.40 9.31 7.68
N GLU A 622 23.38 10.01 7.18
CA GLU A 622 23.43 10.69 5.89
C GLU A 622 24.49 11.80 5.88
N ALA A 623 24.65 12.53 6.99
CA ALA A 623 25.70 13.54 7.14
C ALA A 623 27.11 12.92 7.10
N LEU A 624 27.33 11.79 7.80
CA LEU A 624 28.61 11.06 7.77
C LEU A 624 28.91 10.50 6.38
N GLU A 625 27.90 9.97 5.68
CA GLU A 625 28.04 9.49 4.31
C GLU A 625 28.42 10.63 3.36
N ARG A 626 27.77 11.79 3.47
CA ARG A 626 28.14 12.98 2.67
C ARG A 626 29.59 13.41 2.89
N CYS A 627 30.06 13.34 4.13
CA CYS A 627 31.47 13.56 4.43
C CYS A 627 32.33 12.54 3.68
N SER A 628 31.99 11.26 3.76
CA SER A 628 32.75 10.16 3.15
C SER A 628 32.97 10.32 1.64
N PHE A 629 32.07 11.02 0.94
CA PHE A 629 32.15 11.31 -0.50
C PHE A 629 32.70 12.71 -0.85
N SER A 630 33.27 13.45 0.10
CA SER A 630 33.78 14.81 -0.15
C SER A 630 34.92 14.85 -1.19
N LYS A 631 35.01 15.96 -1.91
CA LYS A 631 36.12 16.27 -2.83
C LYS A 631 37.42 16.45 -2.05
N PRO A 632 38.61 16.25 -2.67
CA PRO A 632 39.91 16.39 -2.00
C PRO A 632 40.11 17.75 -1.32
N ASP A 633 39.67 18.83 -1.98
CA ASP A 633 39.82 20.21 -1.47
C ASP A 633 38.97 20.46 -0.21
N GLU A 634 37.86 19.73 -0.09
CA GLU A 634 36.87 19.84 0.99
C GLU A 634 37.19 18.90 2.19
N GLN A 635 38.16 18.01 2.07
CA GLN A 635 38.39 16.92 3.03
C GLN A 635 38.66 17.39 4.46
N ARG A 636 39.34 18.54 4.64
CA ARG A 636 39.66 19.04 5.99
C ARG A 636 38.41 19.48 6.75
N GLN A 637 37.55 20.25 6.08
CA GLN A 637 36.27 20.69 6.63
C GLN A 637 35.34 19.48 6.86
N ALA A 638 35.30 18.55 5.90
CA ALA A 638 34.54 17.30 6.02
C ALA A 638 34.97 16.48 7.24
N LEU A 639 36.27 16.40 7.54
CA LEU A 639 36.78 15.66 8.69
C LEU A 639 36.37 16.29 10.02
N GLN A 640 36.47 17.62 10.13
CA GLN A 640 36.06 18.34 11.35
C GLN A 640 34.58 18.16 11.62
N PHE A 641 33.75 18.32 10.58
CA PHE A 641 32.31 18.11 10.68
C PHE A 641 31.96 16.65 10.98
N ALA A 642 32.61 15.68 10.32
CA ALA A 642 32.40 14.26 10.62
C ALA A 642 32.73 13.92 12.07
N GLN A 643 33.77 14.51 12.66
CA GLN A 643 34.12 14.31 14.07
C GLN A 643 33.05 14.88 15.03
N GLU A 644 32.50 16.05 14.74
CA GLU A 644 31.39 16.64 15.49
C GLU A 644 30.16 15.72 15.47
N VAL A 645 29.74 15.31 14.25
CA VAL A 645 28.58 14.42 14.04
C VAL A 645 28.81 13.05 14.68
N TRP A 646 30.05 12.55 14.67
CA TRP A 646 30.41 11.25 15.24
C TRP A 646 30.23 11.18 16.76
N VAL A 647 30.47 12.28 17.48
CA VAL A 647 30.25 12.34 18.93
C VAL A 647 28.76 12.16 19.25
N SER A 648 27.89 12.94 18.58
CA SER A 648 26.43 12.79 18.75
C SER A 648 25.92 11.42 18.29
N TRP A 649 26.50 10.85 17.24
CA TRP A 649 26.16 9.49 16.79
C TRP A 649 26.51 8.42 17.84
N LYS A 650 27.68 8.50 18.49
CA LYS A 650 28.06 7.53 19.54
C LYS A 650 27.05 7.51 20.67
N GLU A 651 26.53 8.67 21.09
CA GLU A 651 25.46 8.74 22.09
C GLU A 651 24.21 8.00 21.63
N VAL A 652 23.74 8.25 20.40
CA VAL A 652 22.57 7.56 19.81
C VAL A 652 22.79 6.04 19.75
N GLU A 653 23.98 5.60 19.35
CA GLU A 653 24.35 4.18 19.29
C GLU A 653 24.38 3.53 20.68
N ASP A 654 24.92 4.21 21.69
CA ASP A 654 25.02 3.68 23.05
C ASP A 654 23.63 3.60 23.72
N HIS A 655 22.72 4.57 23.47
CA HIS A 655 21.32 4.48 23.89
C HIS A 655 20.59 3.30 23.24
N TRP A 656 20.85 3.05 21.95
CA TRP A 656 20.28 1.89 21.25
C TRP A 656 20.78 0.57 21.85
N ARG A 657 22.07 0.46 22.16
CA ARG A 657 22.66 -0.75 22.78
C ARG A 657 22.14 -1.01 24.19
N ALA A 658 21.98 0.04 25.01
CA ALA A 658 21.51 -0.08 26.39
C ALA A 658 20.07 -0.63 26.49
N ARG A 659 19.27 -0.47 25.43
CA ARG A 659 17.85 -0.82 25.41
C ARG A 659 17.63 -2.28 25.06
N THR A 660 17.98 -3.18 26.00
CA THR A 660 17.78 -4.61 25.79
C THR A 660 16.33 -5.09 26.06
N GLN A 661 15.40 -4.33 26.68
CA GLN A 661 14.04 -4.92 26.89
C GLN A 661 12.82 -4.05 27.26
N SER A 662 12.81 -2.71 27.28
CA SER A 662 11.58 -1.98 27.67
C SER A 662 11.30 -0.68 26.90
N GLN A 663 10.13 -0.70 26.25
CA GLN A 663 9.12 0.34 25.99
C GLN A 663 9.50 1.76 25.54
N GLU A 664 8.79 2.16 24.46
CA GLU A 664 8.23 3.48 24.15
C GLU A 664 9.03 4.53 23.32
N TYR A 665 8.63 4.53 22.03
CA TYR A 665 7.99 5.59 21.23
C TYR A 665 8.76 6.67 20.46
N ASP A 666 10.04 7.00 20.72
CA ASP A 666 10.71 8.02 19.87
C ASP A 666 12.00 7.57 19.15
N MET A 667 12.58 6.42 19.52
CA MET A 667 13.86 5.92 18.95
C MET A 667 13.69 4.71 18.01
N ALA A 668 12.49 4.47 17.49
CA ALA A 668 12.09 3.32 16.66
C ALA A 668 12.82 3.20 15.29
N PHE A 669 13.93 3.89 15.07
CA PHE A 669 14.59 3.99 13.76
C PHE A 669 16.07 3.57 13.72
N VAL A 670 16.71 3.23 14.84
CA VAL A 670 18.07 2.68 14.79
C VAL A 670 17.97 1.18 14.51
N ASN A 671 18.43 0.76 13.34
CA ASN A 671 18.59 -0.65 12.98
C ASN A 671 20.06 -1.00 12.83
N ALA A 672 20.38 -2.31 12.82
CA ALA A 672 21.75 -2.78 12.68
C ALA A 672 22.44 -2.21 11.42
N ARG A 673 21.69 -2.09 10.31
CA ARG A 673 22.20 -1.56 9.03
C ARG A 673 22.62 -0.10 9.09
N LEU A 674 21.96 0.74 9.88
CA LEU A 674 22.37 2.14 10.07
C LEU A 674 23.67 2.23 10.88
N VAL A 675 23.85 1.35 11.87
CA VAL A 675 25.10 1.26 12.64
C VAL A 675 26.26 0.85 11.74
N GLU A 676 26.06 -0.13 10.87
CA GLU A 676 27.03 -0.52 9.85
C GLU A 676 27.38 0.67 8.96
N ARG A 677 26.38 1.32 8.34
CA ARG A 677 26.58 2.47 7.45
C ARG A 677 27.34 3.62 8.11
N ALA A 678 27.00 3.97 9.35
CA ALA A 678 27.66 5.04 10.09
C ALA A 678 29.15 4.74 10.34
N ASN A 679 29.45 3.53 10.85
CA ASN A 679 30.82 3.09 11.11
C ASN A 679 31.63 3.02 9.82
N VAL A 680 31.05 2.49 8.74
CA VAL A 680 31.69 2.41 7.43
C VAL A 680 31.97 3.79 6.85
N ALA A 681 31.03 4.73 6.95
CA ALA A 681 31.23 6.11 6.51
C ALA A 681 32.39 6.78 7.29
N MET A 682 32.47 6.57 8.60
CA MET A 682 33.56 7.11 9.42
C MET A 682 34.92 6.49 9.11
N VAL A 683 34.99 5.16 8.91
CA VAL A 683 36.21 4.46 8.47
C VAL A 683 36.66 4.96 7.09
N LYS A 684 35.73 5.15 6.15
CA LYS A 684 36.00 5.71 4.83
C LYS A 684 36.52 7.15 4.90
N MET A 685 36.01 7.95 5.84
CA MET A 685 36.51 9.31 6.07
C MET A 685 37.94 9.34 6.63
N LEU A 686 38.22 8.55 7.65
CA LEU A 686 39.54 8.49 8.28
C LEU A 686 40.61 7.93 7.32
N THR A 687 40.23 6.97 6.48
CA THR A 687 41.12 6.40 5.45
C THR A 687 41.47 7.40 4.37
N ARG A 688 40.48 8.15 3.85
CA ARG A 688 40.70 9.19 2.84
C ARG A 688 41.58 10.33 3.34
N THR A 689 41.44 10.69 4.62
CA THR A 689 42.24 11.75 5.28
C THR A 689 43.62 11.27 5.76
N ARG A 690 44.06 10.07 5.33
CA ARG A 690 45.35 9.44 5.65
C ARG A 690 45.56 9.13 7.13
N GLN A 691 44.49 9.03 7.93
CA GLN A 691 44.52 8.63 9.34
C GLN A 691 44.22 7.13 9.50
N SER A 692 45.02 6.27 8.84
CA SER A 692 44.81 4.81 8.80
C SER A 692 44.84 4.15 10.19
N GLY A 693 45.69 4.63 11.10
CA GLY A 693 45.74 4.12 12.48
C GLY A 693 44.44 4.34 13.26
N ARG A 694 43.84 5.54 13.14
CA ARG A 694 42.54 5.84 13.76
C ARG A 694 41.41 5.06 13.10
N ALA A 695 41.46 4.87 11.78
CA ALA A 695 40.49 4.04 11.07
C ALA A 695 40.52 2.59 11.58
N LEU A 696 41.71 2.01 11.79
CA LEU A 696 41.88 0.69 12.40
C LEU A 696 41.33 0.65 13.83
N GLN A 697 41.52 1.70 14.62
CA GLN A 697 40.95 1.79 15.97
C GLN A 697 39.43 1.76 15.94
N VAL A 698 38.77 2.51 15.04
CA VAL A 698 37.31 2.47 14.91
C VAL A 698 36.82 1.06 14.52
N VAL A 699 37.54 0.35 13.63
CA VAL A 699 37.21 -1.04 13.30
C VAL A 699 37.38 -1.98 14.50
N ARG A 700 38.40 -1.77 15.33
CA ARG A 700 38.59 -2.55 16.58
C ARG A 700 37.48 -2.25 17.58
N GLU A 701 37.15 -0.98 17.82
CA GLU A 701 36.03 -0.57 18.68
C GLU A 701 34.72 -1.20 18.20
N PHE A 702 34.49 -1.25 16.88
CA PHE A 702 33.33 -1.93 16.31
C PHE A 702 33.33 -3.44 16.59
N ALA A 703 34.45 -4.12 16.36
CA ALA A 703 34.57 -5.56 16.59
C ALA A 703 34.44 -5.94 18.08
N GLU A 704 34.89 -5.07 18.99
CA GLU A 704 34.72 -5.23 20.44
C GLU A 704 33.25 -5.05 20.84
N ARG A 705 32.54 -4.08 20.25
CA ARG A 705 31.12 -3.82 20.50
C ARG A 705 30.21 -4.89 19.90
N TYR A 706 30.54 -5.38 18.69
CA TYR A 706 29.76 -6.34 17.91
C TYR A 706 30.63 -7.55 17.52
N PRO A 707 31.02 -8.41 18.47
CA PRO A 707 31.89 -9.52 18.17
C PRO A 707 31.25 -10.52 17.20
N PRO A 708 32.00 -11.10 16.25
CA PRO A 708 31.46 -12.08 15.29
C PRO A 708 30.70 -13.25 15.94
N ALA A 709 31.05 -13.60 17.17
CA ALA A 709 30.36 -14.63 17.95
C ALA A 709 28.86 -14.33 18.21
N GLN A 710 28.45 -13.07 18.28
CA GLN A 710 27.04 -12.70 18.45
C GLN A 710 26.18 -13.10 17.24
N LEU A 711 26.75 -13.16 16.03
CA LEU A 711 26.05 -13.62 14.82
C LEU A 711 25.60 -15.07 14.91
N LEU A 712 26.26 -15.90 15.73
CA LEU A 712 25.90 -17.31 15.89
C LEU A 712 24.56 -17.50 16.62
N ARG A 713 24.03 -16.48 17.30
CA ARG A 713 22.76 -16.54 18.02
C ARG A 713 21.58 -16.51 17.05
N VAL A 714 21.18 -17.67 16.55
CA VAL A 714 20.02 -17.81 15.66
C VAL A 714 18.75 -17.65 16.49
N GLN A 715 17.78 -16.87 15.99
CA GLN A 715 16.47 -16.83 16.63
C GLN A 715 15.79 -18.18 16.45
N PRO A 716 15.23 -18.75 17.52
CA PRO A 716 14.58 -20.05 17.46
C PRO A 716 13.38 -20.01 16.51
N LYS A 717 13.24 -21.04 15.67
CA LYS A 717 12.19 -21.14 14.66
C LYS A 717 10.80 -21.07 15.30
N HIS A 718 9.91 -20.33 14.65
CA HIS A 718 8.51 -20.32 15.01
C HIS A 718 7.92 -21.74 14.84
N PRO A 719 7.19 -22.30 15.84
CA PRO A 719 6.66 -23.67 15.77
C PRO A 719 5.76 -23.92 14.55
N LEU A 720 4.93 -22.92 14.18
CA LEU A 720 4.07 -23.00 12.99
C LEU A 720 4.85 -22.95 11.67
N ARG A 721 6.14 -22.58 11.72
CA ARG A 721 7.07 -22.55 10.58
C ARG A 721 8.03 -23.74 10.59
N SER A 722 7.74 -24.80 11.35
CA SER A 722 8.53 -26.04 11.43
C SER A 722 8.71 -26.75 10.09
N THR A 723 9.96 -27.00 9.67
CA THR A 723 10.39 -27.70 8.42
C THR A 723 9.92 -29.14 8.27
N GLN A 724 9.04 -29.62 9.12
CA GLN A 724 8.42 -30.93 8.94
C GLN A 724 7.39 -30.85 7.81
N SER A 725 7.85 -31.04 6.57
CA SER A 725 7.05 -31.62 5.50
C SER A 725 6.85 -33.12 5.78
N VAL A 726 6.38 -33.47 6.99
CA VAL A 726 6.05 -34.85 7.33
C VAL A 726 4.60 -35.06 6.95
N LEU A 727 4.40 -35.85 5.90
CA LEU A 727 3.12 -36.38 5.40
C LEU A 727 2.38 -37.28 6.42
N VAL A 728 2.66 -37.17 7.71
CA VAL A 728 2.07 -38.02 8.77
C VAL A 728 1.44 -37.12 9.84
N GLY A 729 0.22 -36.67 9.51
CA GLY A 729 -0.69 -35.80 10.27
C GLY A 729 -1.62 -35.08 9.25
N PRO A 730 -2.94 -34.86 9.53
CA PRO A 730 -3.98 -34.69 8.51
C PRO A 730 -4.03 -33.30 7.81
N LYS A 731 -2.86 -32.80 7.37
CA LYS A 731 -2.56 -32.03 6.13
C LYS A 731 -1.42 -31.03 6.40
N PRO A 732 -0.29 -31.10 5.66
CA PRO A 732 0.85 -30.19 5.85
C PRO A 732 0.54 -28.79 5.33
N LEU A 733 0.92 -27.74 6.07
CA LEU A 733 0.91 -26.37 5.54
C LEU A 733 1.75 -26.32 4.26
N ILE A 734 1.12 -25.85 3.17
CA ILE A 734 1.80 -25.65 1.90
C ILE A 734 2.67 -24.41 2.02
N ARG A 735 3.97 -24.62 1.81
CA ARG A 735 4.98 -23.57 1.89
C ARG A 735 5.20 -22.98 0.51
N LEU A 736 5.03 -21.67 0.40
CA LEU A 736 5.44 -20.93 -0.79
C LEU A 736 6.87 -20.43 -0.67
N MET A 737 7.36 -20.17 0.54
CA MET A 737 8.68 -19.59 0.75
C MET A 737 9.59 -20.52 1.55
N SER A 738 10.80 -20.75 1.03
CA SER A 738 11.82 -21.51 1.74
C SER A 738 12.29 -20.76 2.99
N ASP A 739 12.72 -21.50 4.00
CA ASP A 739 13.38 -20.94 5.18
C ASP A 739 14.63 -20.11 4.80
N ILE A 740 15.24 -20.41 3.66
CA ILE A 740 16.44 -19.73 3.15
C ILE A 740 16.11 -18.39 2.47
N ASP A 741 14.91 -18.27 1.89
CA ASP A 741 14.52 -17.10 1.10
C ASP A 741 14.01 -15.96 1.98
N VAL A 742 13.67 -16.27 3.23
CA VAL A 742 13.16 -15.26 4.17
C VAL A 742 14.30 -14.50 4.83
N PRO A 743 14.32 -13.15 4.71
CA PRO A 743 15.33 -12.33 5.35
C PRO A 743 15.35 -12.53 6.87
N ASP A 744 16.56 -12.55 7.45
CA ASP A 744 16.75 -12.64 8.89
C ASP A 744 16.85 -11.23 9.50
N ASP A 745 15.77 -10.80 10.13
CA ASP A 745 15.64 -9.47 10.75
C ASP A 745 16.52 -9.32 12.01
N ALA A 746 17.01 -10.43 12.58
CA ALA A 746 17.75 -10.44 13.85
C ALA A 746 19.27 -10.48 13.69
N VAL A 747 19.78 -10.22 12.49
CA VAL A 747 21.23 -10.17 12.24
C VAL A 747 21.81 -8.90 12.88
N PRO A 748 22.70 -9.00 13.89
CA PRO A 748 23.37 -7.83 14.47
C PRO A 748 24.32 -7.14 13.46
N PRO A 749 24.81 -5.93 13.79
CA PRO A 749 25.76 -5.20 12.95
C PRO A 749 27.00 -6.03 12.59
N LEU A 750 27.42 -5.98 11.33
CA LEU A 750 28.60 -6.67 10.81
C LEU A 750 29.36 -5.82 9.79
N LEU A 751 30.64 -6.14 9.57
CA LEU A 751 31.48 -5.52 8.55
C LEU A 751 31.89 -6.54 7.50
N THR A 752 31.70 -6.19 6.23
CA THR A 752 32.15 -7.00 5.09
C THR A 752 33.41 -6.43 4.45
N PHE A 753 34.10 -7.21 3.61
CA PHE A 753 35.30 -6.72 2.93
C PHE A 753 35.02 -5.49 2.05
N THR A 754 33.86 -5.43 1.38
CA THR A 754 33.45 -4.28 0.54
C THR A 754 33.36 -2.98 1.32
N ASP A 755 33.08 -3.06 2.62
CA ASP A 755 32.95 -1.89 3.48
C ASP A 755 34.31 -1.29 3.85
N ILE A 756 35.32 -2.14 4.03
CA ILE A 756 36.67 -1.76 4.49
C ILE A 756 37.74 -1.85 3.40
N ASP A 757 37.38 -2.14 2.15
CA ASP A 757 38.31 -2.30 1.02
C ASP A 757 39.25 -1.08 0.87
N ILE A 758 38.70 0.14 1.02
CA ILE A 758 39.49 1.39 0.96
C ILE A 758 40.56 1.43 2.07
N LEU A 759 40.24 0.96 3.28
CA LEU A 759 41.20 0.84 4.38
C LEU A 759 42.27 -0.20 4.06
N HIS A 760 41.86 -1.37 3.58
CA HIS A 760 42.76 -2.45 3.23
C HIS A 760 43.78 -2.02 2.16
N ARG A 761 43.32 -1.44 1.04
CA ARG A 761 44.20 -0.92 -0.02
C ARG A 761 45.19 0.12 0.50
N ARG A 762 44.77 0.96 1.45
CA ARG A 762 45.62 1.96 2.05
C ARG A 762 46.68 1.35 2.97
N LEU A 763 46.33 0.33 3.75
CA LEU A 763 47.29 -0.38 4.60
C LEU A 763 48.32 -1.17 3.78
N VAL A 764 47.90 -1.75 2.66
CA VAL A 764 48.81 -2.37 1.68
C VAL A 764 49.83 -1.35 1.18
N ALA A 765 49.38 -0.14 0.82
CA ALA A 765 50.28 0.94 0.39
C ALA A 765 51.21 1.46 1.50
N LEU A 766 50.91 1.18 2.77
CA LEU A 766 51.74 1.53 3.94
C LEU A 766 52.56 0.35 4.46
N GLU A 767 52.45 -0.83 3.83
CA GLU A 767 53.11 -2.08 4.23
C GLU A 767 52.80 -2.53 5.69
N ASP A 768 51.65 -2.14 6.23
CA ASP A 768 51.22 -2.54 7.58
C ASP A 768 50.63 -3.97 7.57
N GLY A 769 51.52 -4.97 7.66
CA GLY A 769 51.15 -6.39 7.70
C GLY A 769 50.27 -6.77 8.89
N VAL A 770 50.39 -6.08 10.02
CA VAL A 770 49.58 -6.36 11.23
C VAL A 770 48.14 -5.88 11.03
N GLY A 771 47.97 -4.68 10.49
CA GLY A 771 46.64 -4.16 10.14
C GLY A 771 45.93 -5.02 9.09
N ILE A 772 46.65 -5.43 8.03
CA ILE A 772 46.10 -6.27 6.96
C ILE A 772 45.65 -7.63 7.47
N SER A 773 46.49 -8.31 8.25
CA SER A 773 46.15 -9.63 8.81
C SER A 773 44.94 -9.55 9.74
N TYR A 774 44.82 -8.50 10.55
CA TYR A 774 43.66 -8.28 11.41
C TYR A 774 42.36 -8.08 10.62
N LEU A 775 42.36 -7.22 9.60
CA LEU A 775 41.16 -6.99 8.77
C LEU A 775 40.72 -8.25 8.03
N LYS A 776 41.68 -9.00 7.47
CA LYS A 776 41.40 -10.28 6.80
C LYS A 776 40.77 -11.27 7.77
N TRP A 777 41.33 -11.43 8.96
CA TRP A 777 40.76 -12.29 10.00
C TRP A 777 39.33 -11.85 10.37
N LEU A 778 39.10 -10.56 10.60
CA LEU A 778 37.81 -10.03 11.02
C LEU A 778 36.72 -10.26 9.97
N CYS A 779 36.98 -9.96 8.70
CA CYS A 779 36.02 -10.23 7.62
C CYS A 779 35.75 -11.73 7.47
N SER A 780 36.78 -12.57 7.49
CA SER A 780 36.61 -14.03 7.44
C SER A 780 35.84 -14.57 8.66
N ALA A 781 35.99 -13.95 9.83
CA ALA A 781 35.26 -14.32 11.04
C ALA A 781 33.77 -13.95 10.94
N TYR A 782 33.44 -12.76 10.44
CA TYR A 782 32.04 -12.36 10.18
C TYR A 782 31.40 -13.24 9.10
N GLU A 783 32.04 -13.42 7.94
CA GLU A 783 31.55 -14.27 6.85
C GLU A 783 31.38 -15.74 7.30
N GLY A 784 32.36 -16.28 8.03
CA GLY A 784 32.29 -17.62 8.60
C GLY A 784 31.16 -17.78 9.60
N SER A 785 30.92 -16.77 10.45
CA SER A 785 29.83 -16.78 11.42
C SER A 785 28.46 -16.66 10.74
N LEU A 786 28.33 -15.83 9.70
CA LEU A 786 27.13 -15.77 8.86
C LEU A 786 26.84 -17.10 8.17
N ARG A 787 27.87 -17.74 7.61
CA ARG A 787 27.72 -19.06 6.96
C ARG A 787 27.23 -20.11 7.95
N ARG A 788 27.81 -20.14 9.17
CA ARG A 788 27.36 -21.05 10.25
C ARG A 788 25.94 -20.72 10.71
N ARG A 789 25.59 -19.44 10.83
CA ARG A 789 24.23 -19.00 11.15
C ARG A 789 23.24 -19.51 10.10
N ARG A 790 23.54 -19.32 8.80
CA ARG A 790 22.70 -19.83 7.69
C ARG A 790 22.55 -21.34 7.75
N GLN A 791 23.64 -22.07 7.99
CA GLN A 791 23.60 -23.54 8.17
C GLN A 791 22.75 -23.94 9.38
N ALA A 792 22.88 -23.23 10.50
CA ALA A 792 22.09 -23.46 11.69
C ALA A 792 20.60 -23.12 11.45
N THR A 793 20.26 -22.11 10.67
CA THR A 793 18.88 -21.83 10.26
C THR A 793 18.32 -22.97 9.42
N VAL A 794 19.10 -23.54 8.51
CA VAL A 794 18.69 -24.73 7.73
C VAL A 794 18.49 -25.95 8.64
N GLY A 795 19.41 -26.20 9.58
CA GLY A 795 19.37 -27.35 10.49
C GLY A 795 18.53 -27.18 11.76
N ALA A 796 18.01 -25.99 12.06
CA ALA A 796 17.34 -25.71 13.34
C ALA A 796 16.01 -26.46 13.45
N ILE A 797 15.80 -27.05 14.63
CA ILE A 797 14.63 -27.83 15.02
C ILE A 797 13.61 -26.88 15.71
N PRO A 798 12.28 -27.07 15.55
CA PRO A 798 11.26 -26.19 16.14
C PRO A 798 11.27 -26.22 17.67
N LYS A 799 10.97 -25.09 18.33
CA LYS A 799 10.96 -24.97 19.81
C LYS A 799 10.14 -26.02 20.53
N THR A 800 9.03 -26.49 19.95
CA THR A 800 8.13 -27.47 20.58
C THR A 800 8.80 -28.81 20.88
N SER A 801 9.89 -29.14 20.19
CA SER A 801 10.68 -30.36 20.44
C SER A 801 11.57 -30.29 21.68
N MET A 802 11.91 -29.10 22.19
CA MET A 802 12.78 -28.92 23.35
C MET A 802 12.05 -29.02 24.70
N LEU A 803 10.72 -29.13 24.70
CA LEU A 803 9.92 -29.35 25.93
C LEU A 803 9.63 -30.84 26.20
N LYS A 804 10.17 -31.77 25.37
CA LYS A 804 10.03 -33.23 25.54
C LYS A 804 11.37 -33.97 25.64
N LEU A 805 12.47 -33.25 25.87
CA LEU A 805 13.79 -33.78 26.26
C LEU A 805 14.16 -33.15 27.60
#